data_AF-A0A9X2JE31-F1
#
_entry.id   AF-A0A9X2JE31-F1
#
_cell.length_a   1.000
_cell.length_b   1.000
_cell.length_c   1.000
_cell.angle_alpha   90.00
_cell.angle_beta   90.00
_cell.angle_gamma   90.00
#
_symmetry.space_group_name_H-M   'P 1'
#
loop_
_entity.id
_entity.type
_entity.pdbx_description
1 polymer ?
#
loop_
_entity_poly.entity_id
_entity_poly.type
_entity_poly.pdbx_seq_one_letter_code
_entity_poly.pdbx_strand_id
1 'polypeptide(L)'
;MVASSASAEIKTLINGGANVPWTDGASWSPAGAPGLADVARLGVLPATHNSNVLVENNQAVGALEVLNGASLYVNQPGALAIGGNATVSGEGSRLLVQRLAGFGMSANNILVSDGAHFDIANGAEVIVYDTLNIHAQSRMRARGVVECLDNSGVALINDGLIATSPGFGGLVLNQGGDAPMDLDGNTGYGVLQVDGGNSIFGQDQLTVNGTHLRDNFSGTIEMATASILTMNLSNGWTADANSVINITSRTENSDGIATIEGSHASLGGAVNLVNGFSGLGDPVHFESEATILDTAVFNLDPDNDLLFQSAVAVQGGTFNTHSNLSVDGAVRFNGETTWTGATQINGIALQNGDATVNGITSITAGVFDMDGGGGTTWDINHFFTVTAESLDSTLSNTFDGVLQLDSPFSNLNVQLTGSFDKWTMNGEMDLAAGLGPLGAERLDGAPVRITGELNSTGRVRIAANAEFAPSAELNFANSDTALMMQAETLVEAGTSFDGAGALHNLATGYMRLADGVNMGNINLVNSGLLEIGNSPGTISVPEFTNTAEGNWLVEIGGHVAGSEYDLLLAGDANLDGLIDVSLIDAGDGLFLPEIGDAFTVLTSLEEILGEFQHDPVSFANGQAFHWQVLYDPHSVTLQLVDITTEVPEPSSIAFALLGLVGLALVRSSRLRQRGGRRAVKFDGKQQAS
;
A
#
# COMPACT_ATOMS: atom_id res chain seq x y z
N MET A 1 31.87 7.50 67.69
CA MET A 1 30.71 6.90 68.40
C MET A 1 30.30 5.68 67.62
N VAL A 2 30.39 4.50 68.21
CA VAL A 2 29.88 3.26 67.61
C VAL A 2 28.36 3.39 67.60
N ALA A 3 27.77 3.67 66.44
CA ALA A 3 26.33 3.59 66.28
C ALA A 3 25.95 2.13 66.55
N SER A 4 25.26 1.89 67.67
CA SER A 4 24.63 0.60 67.90
C SER A 4 23.73 0.32 66.70
N SER A 5 23.92 -0.83 66.05
CA SER A 5 23.01 -1.34 65.03
C SER A 5 21.64 -1.51 65.65
N ALA A 6 20.80 -0.48 65.62
CA ALA A 6 19.41 -0.58 65.99
C ALA A 6 18.79 -1.64 65.08
N SER A 7 18.22 -2.69 65.68
CA SER A 7 17.49 -3.70 64.95
C SER A 7 16.30 -3.04 64.25
N ALA A 8 16.08 -3.38 62.98
CA ALA A 8 14.91 -2.93 62.24
C ALA A 8 13.61 -3.17 63.04
N GLU A 9 12.87 -2.11 63.36
CA GLU A 9 11.55 -2.23 63.99
C GLU A 9 10.44 -2.12 62.94
N ILE A 10 9.36 -2.87 63.12
CA ILE A 10 8.13 -2.67 62.35
C ILE A 10 7.34 -1.56 63.04
N LYS A 11 7.20 -0.41 62.38
CA LYS A 11 6.43 0.74 62.84
C LYS A 11 5.07 0.75 62.15
N THR A 12 4.03 0.42 62.89
CA THR A 12 2.65 0.40 62.38
C THR A 12 1.92 1.68 62.76
N LEU A 13 1.24 2.31 61.80
CA LEU A 13 0.35 3.43 62.07
C LEU A 13 -0.83 2.95 62.93
N ILE A 14 -1.07 3.60 64.08
CA ILE A 14 -2.13 3.23 65.03
C ILE A 14 -3.27 4.24 65.13
N ASN A 15 -3.01 5.51 64.77
CA ASN A 15 -4.01 6.57 64.77
C ASN A 15 -4.29 7.01 63.33
N GLY A 16 -5.48 6.69 62.83
CA GLY A 16 -5.93 7.14 61.52
C GLY A 16 -6.41 8.59 61.55
N GLY A 17 -6.30 9.28 60.42
CA GLY A 17 -6.76 10.65 60.26
C GLY A 17 -6.65 11.12 58.82
N ALA A 18 -7.28 12.25 58.51
CA ALA A 18 -7.33 12.78 57.15
C ALA A 18 -6.00 13.35 56.65
N ASN A 19 -4.98 13.53 57.51
CA ASN A 19 -3.64 14.04 57.22
C ASN A 19 -2.72 13.85 58.44
N VAL A 20 -2.24 12.64 58.69
CA VAL A 20 -1.32 12.35 59.80
C VAL A 20 0.11 12.69 59.38
N PRO A 21 0.81 13.63 60.03
CA PRO A 21 2.20 13.90 59.70
C PRO A 21 3.09 12.69 59.98
N TRP A 22 3.98 12.32 59.05
CA TRP A 22 4.93 11.23 59.23
C TRP A 22 5.73 11.35 60.53
N THR A 23 6.08 12.59 60.88
CA THR A 23 6.88 12.93 62.07
C THR A 23 6.12 12.87 63.39
N ASP A 24 4.80 12.65 63.38
CA ASP A 24 4.03 12.47 64.61
C ASP A 24 4.31 11.09 65.22
N GLY A 25 5.38 10.99 66.01
CA GLY A 25 5.79 9.76 66.66
C GLY A 25 4.73 9.12 67.57
N ALA A 26 3.70 9.85 68.01
CA ALA A 26 2.60 9.31 68.80
C ALA A 26 1.59 8.52 67.97
N SER A 27 1.60 8.69 66.65
CA SER A 27 0.73 7.96 65.71
C SER A 27 1.29 6.61 65.28
N TRP A 28 2.49 6.24 65.74
CA TRP A 28 3.17 4.99 65.40
C TRP A 28 3.30 4.06 66.60
N SER A 29 3.32 2.75 66.35
CA SER A 29 3.62 1.71 67.33
C SER A 29 4.73 0.76 66.82
N PRO A 30 5.81 0.54 67.59
CA PRO A 30 6.17 1.25 68.83
C PRO A 30 6.36 2.76 68.62
N ALA A 31 6.11 3.55 69.67
CA ALA A 31 6.15 5.02 69.58
C ALA A 31 7.47 5.55 68.99
N GLY A 32 7.36 6.61 68.19
CA GLY A 32 8.45 7.19 67.40
C GLY A 32 8.19 7.04 65.89
N ALA A 33 8.47 8.10 65.12
CA ALA A 33 8.33 8.09 63.67
C ALA A 33 9.28 7.05 63.04
N PRO A 34 8.90 6.40 61.93
CA PRO A 34 9.77 5.43 61.26
C PRO A 34 11.04 6.10 60.71
N GLY A 35 12.19 5.47 60.96
CA GLY A 35 13.50 5.89 60.46
C GLY A 35 14.16 4.86 59.54
N LEU A 36 15.42 5.14 59.17
CA LEU A 36 16.20 4.39 58.16
C LEU A 36 16.28 2.86 58.32
N ALA A 37 16.15 2.35 59.55
CA ALA A 37 16.19 0.91 59.81
C ALA A 37 14.80 0.27 59.84
N ASP A 38 13.73 1.06 59.91
CA ASP A 38 12.39 0.59 60.23
C ASP A 38 11.60 0.17 58.99
N VAL A 39 10.56 -0.65 59.19
CA VAL A 39 9.52 -0.92 58.20
C VAL A 39 8.28 -0.14 58.58
N ALA A 40 7.89 0.86 57.78
CA ALA A 40 6.67 1.62 58.01
C ALA A 40 5.47 0.90 57.40
N ARG A 41 4.43 0.64 58.20
CA ARG A 41 3.19 -0.02 57.75
C ARG A 41 1.96 0.87 57.97
N LEU A 42 1.23 1.14 56.90
CA LEU A 42 0.03 1.96 56.88
C LEU A 42 -1.18 1.08 56.54
N GLY A 43 -2.32 1.31 57.22
CA GLY A 43 -3.57 0.61 56.96
C GLY A 43 -3.64 -0.86 57.41
N VAL A 44 -2.67 -1.36 58.18
CA VAL A 44 -2.73 -2.73 58.74
C VAL A 44 -3.84 -2.88 59.78
N LEU A 45 -4.16 -1.81 60.51
CA LEU A 45 -5.16 -1.83 61.56
C LEU A 45 -6.49 -1.25 61.03
N PRO A 46 -7.65 -1.77 61.46
CA PRO A 46 -8.94 -1.25 61.03
C PRO A 46 -9.13 0.25 61.24
N ALA A 47 -8.53 0.79 62.32
CA ALA A 47 -8.59 2.22 62.64
C ALA A 47 -7.77 3.11 61.69
N THR A 48 -6.89 2.53 60.86
CA THR A 48 -6.02 3.24 59.91
C THR A 48 -6.33 2.93 58.45
N HIS A 49 -7.39 2.15 58.18
CA HIS A 49 -7.92 2.04 56.82
C HIS A 49 -8.30 3.43 56.30
N ASN A 50 -7.98 3.71 55.04
CA ASN A 50 -8.25 5.02 54.41
C ASN A 50 -7.61 6.23 55.12
N SER A 51 -6.59 6.00 55.96
CA SER A 51 -5.83 7.10 56.55
C SER A 51 -4.89 7.73 55.53
N ASN A 52 -4.67 9.03 55.65
CA ASN A 52 -3.70 9.75 54.82
C ASN A 52 -2.49 10.10 55.69
N VAL A 53 -1.29 9.74 55.25
CA VAL A 53 -0.04 10.12 55.91
C VAL A 53 0.72 11.10 55.02
N LEU A 54 1.26 12.17 55.62
CA LEU A 54 1.98 13.22 54.92
C LEU A 54 3.48 13.18 55.24
N VAL A 55 4.33 13.13 54.22
CA VAL A 55 5.77 13.35 54.32
C VAL A 55 6.04 14.78 53.86
N GLU A 56 6.18 15.70 54.83
CA GLU A 56 6.34 17.15 54.57
C GLU A 56 7.81 17.62 54.65
N ASN A 57 8.70 16.75 55.11
CA ASN A 57 10.14 17.00 55.22
C ASN A 57 10.90 15.82 54.62
N ASN A 58 12.21 15.97 54.38
CA ASN A 58 13.04 14.83 53.96
C ASN A 58 13.02 13.74 55.04
N GLN A 59 12.55 12.55 54.66
CA GLN A 59 12.49 11.37 55.52
C GLN A 59 13.21 10.22 54.85
N ALA A 60 13.57 9.23 55.65
CA ALA A 60 14.08 7.98 55.15
C ALA A 60 13.63 6.80 56.01
N VAL A 61 13.37 5.67 55.37
CA VAL A 61 12.82 4.46 55.99
C VAL A 61 13.47 3.21 55.40
N GLY A 62 13.54 2.12 56.16
CA GLY A 62 14.12 0.86 55.68
C GLY A 62 13.24 0.17 54.64
N ALA A 63 11.93 0.10 54.87
CA ALA A 63 10.93 -0.38 53.91
C ALA A 63 9.55 0.26 54.17
N LEU A 64 8.66 0.19 53.18
CA LEU A 64 7.33 0.79 53.23
C LEU A 64 6.24 -0.22 52.80
N GLU A 65 5.15 -0.29 53.55
CA GLU A 65 3.93 -1.00 53.18
C GLU A 65 2.71 -0.08 53.33
N VAL A 66 2.00 0.19 52.23
CA VAL A 66 0.76 0.98 52.19
C VAL A 66 -0.39 0.04 51.81
N LEU A 67 -1.27 -0.24 52.76
CA LEU A 67 -2.26 -1.33 52.66
C LEU A 67 -3.69 -0.84 52.93
N ASN A 68 -4.68 -1.63 52.50
CA ASN A 68 -6.11 -1.51 52.88
C ASN A 68 -6.69 -0.08 52.76
N GLY A 69 -6.47 0.58 51.63
CA GLY A 69 -7.01 1.90 51.35
C GLY A 69 -6.21 3.06 51.92
N ALA A 70 -5.17 2.81 52.72
CA ALA A 70 -4.32 3.87 53.25
C ALA A 70 -3.58 4.61 52.13
N SER A 71 -3.31 5.89 52.34
CA SER A 71 -2.62 6.74 51.39
C SER A 71 -1.37 7.38 52.00
N LEU A 72 -0.26 7.38 51.27
CA LEU A 72 0.95 8.13 51.62
C LEU A 72 1.17 9.25 50.59
N TYR A 73 1.34 10.47 51.07
CA TYR A 73 1.60 11.65 50.26
C TYR A 73 3.00 12.17 50.56
N VAL A 74 3.91 12.08 49.59
CA VAL A 74 5.22 12.74 49.63
C VAL A 74 5.03 14.14 49.07
N ASN A 75 4.80 15.10 49.97
CA ASN A 75 4.46 16.47 49.64
C ASN A 75 5.65 17.40 49.82
N GLN A 76 5.60 18.56 49.17
CA GLN A 76 6.67 19.55 49.26
C GLN A 76 6.81 20.16 50.65
N PRO A 77 8.06 20.49 51.06
CA PRO A 77 9.33 20.26 50.35
C PRO A 77 9.95 18.86 50.55
N GLY A 78 9.19 17.91 51.10
CA GLY A 78 9.67 16.59 51.48
C GLY A 78 10.13 15.70 50.33
N ALA A 79 10.97 14.74 50.69
CA ALA A 79 11.38 13.61 49.88
C ALA A 79 11.43 12.35 50.76
N LEU A 80 11.25 11.18 50.16
CA LEU A 80 11.26 9.91 50.88
C LEU A 80 12.29 8.95 50.29
N ALA A 81 13.36 8.66 51.04
CA ALA A 81 14.32 7.62 50.67
C ALA A 81 13.96 6.29 51.35
N ILE A 82 13.63 5.27 50.58
CA ILE A 82 13.32 3.93 51.06
C ILE A 82 14.53 3.04 50.77
N GLY A 83 15.20 2.55 51.81
CA GLY A 83 16.42 1.74 51.66
C GLY A 83 16.19 0.30 51.19
N GLY A 84 14.92 -0.09 50.99
CA GLY A 84 14.46 -1.42 50.66
C GLY A 84 13.19 -1.35 49.82
N ASN A 85 12.26 -2.27 50.06
CA ASN A 85 11.06 -2.39 49.22
C ASN A 85 9.95 -1.43 49.67
N ALA A 86 9.23 -0.91 48.68
CA ALA A 86 7.95 -0.23 48.85
C ALA A 86 6.84 -1.10 48.25
N THR A 87 5.86 -1.47 49.06
CA THR A 87 4.68 -2.22 48.63
C THR A 87 3.44 -1.36 48.82
N VAL A 88 2.66 -1.17 47.76
CA VAL A 88 1.35 -0.53 47.79
C VAL A 88 0.33 -1.56 47.32
N SER A 89 -0.55 -2.01 48.21
CA SER A 89 -1.47 -3.11 47.91
C SER A 89 -2.86 -2.87 48.49
N GLY A 90 -3.88 -3.28 47.74
CA GLY A 90 -5.28 -3.25 48.13
C GLY A 90 -6.04 -2.08 47.52
N GLU A 91 -7.32 -2.30 47.25
CA GLU A 91 -8.19 -1.33 46.60
C GLU A 91 -8.21 0.00 47.39
N GLY A 92 -7.95 1.10 46.66
CA GLY A 92 -7.89 2.45 47.23
C GLY A 92 -6.58 2.80 47.93
N SER A 93 -5.66 1.85 48.12
CA SER A 93 -4.32 2.15 48.64
C SER A 93 -3.57 3.03 47.65
N ARG A 94 -2.87 4.06 48.14
CA ARG A 94 -2.25 5.06 47.28
C ARG A 94 -0.89 5.51 47.77
N LEU A 95 0.08 5.57 46.87
CA LEU A 95 1.33 6.29 47.06
C LEU A 95 1.36 7.46 46.09
N LEU A 96 1.38 8.69 46.58
CA LEU A 96 1.40 9.90 45.75
C LEU A 96 2.67 10.71 46.02
N VAL A 97 3.48 10.93 44.99
CA VAL A 97 4.72 11.73 45.05
C VAL A 97 4.48 13.07 44.35
N GLN A 98 4.43 14.16 45.10
CA GLN A 98 4.17 15.51 44.57
C GLN A 98 5.33 16.45 44.89
N ARG A 99 6.16 16.76 43.90
CA ARG A 99 7.28 17.70 44.05
C ARG A 99 7.39 18.58 42.81
N LEU A 100 7.53 19.90 43.00
CA LEU A 100 7.54 20.92 41.94
C LEU A 100 8.71 20.75 40.96
N ALA A 101 9.80 20.10 41.39
CA ALA A 101 10.89 19.57 40.57
C ALA A 101 11.91 18.81 41.45
N GLY A 102 12.59 17.83 40.85
CA GLY A 102 13.70 17.07 41.41
C GLY A 102 13.29 15.87 42.27
N PHE A 103 14.27 15.30 42.96
CA PHE A 103 14.15 14.06 43.74
C PHE A 103 12.93 14.02 44.68
N GLY A 104 11.92 13.22 44.34
CA GLY A 104 10.75 12.98 45.17
C GLY A 104 10.93 11.76 46.08
N MET A 105 11.28 10.62 45.48
CA MET A 105 11.35 9.35 46.20
C MET A 105 12.41 8.41 45.61
N SER A 106 12.99 7.53 46.44
CA SER A 106 13.73 6.35 45.97
C SER A 106 13.27 5.08 46.69
N ALA A 107 13.36 3.93 46.02
CA ALA A 107 13.20 2.61 46.62
C ALA A 107 14.07 1.57 45.88
N ASN A 108 14.35 0.43 46.53
CA ASN A 108 14.94 -0.70 45.82
C ASN A 108 13.92 -1.28 44.83
N ASN A 109 12.82 -1.80 45.38
CA ASN A 109 11.69 -2.29 44.59
C ASN A 109 10.44 -1.48 44.91
N ILE A 110 9.60 -1.26 43.90
CA ILE A 110 8.24 -0.74 44.09
C ILE A 110 7.27 -1.78 43.53
N LEU A 111 6.40 -2.32 44.39
CA LEU A 111 5.33 -3.22 44.00
C LEU A 111 3.98 -2.52 44.20
N VAL A 112 3.17 -2.46 43.15
CA VAL A 112 1.81 -1.93 43.18
C VAL A 112 0.85 -3.06 42.79
N SER A 113 -0.03 -3.47 43.71
CA SER A 113 -0.90 -4.64 43.51
C SER A 113 -2.33 -4.47 44.03
N ASP A 114 -3.21 -5.39 43.65
CA ASP A 114 -4.57 -5.54 44.19
C ASP A 114 -5.42 -4.25 44.09
N GLY A 115 -5.32 -3.52 42.98
CA GLY A 115 -6.09 -2.29 42.74
C GLY A 115 -5.49 -1.04 43.39
N ALA A 116 -4.23 -1.09 43.82
CA ALA A 116 -3.53 0.05 44.37
C ALA A 116 -3.08 1.05 43.29
N HIS A 117 -2.81 2.29 43.73
CA HIS A 117 -2.39 3.39 42.87
C HIS A 117 -1.01 3.91 43.25
N PHE A 118 -0.17 4.16 42.25
CA PHE A 118 1.09 4.88 42.38
C PHE A 118 1.07 6.13 41.51
N ASP A 119 1.04 7.31 42.13
CA ASP A 119 0.89 8.56 41.41
C ASP A 119 2.12 9.44 41.56
N ILE A 120 2.53 10.08 40.46
CA ILE A 120 3.64 11.04 40.41
C ILE A 120 3.07 12.35 39.83
N ALA A 121 3.32 13.45 40.50
CA ALA A 121 2.80 14.75 40.07
C ALA A 121 3.84 15.85 40.18
N ASN A 122 3.57 16.94 39.45
CA ASN A 122 4.34 18.17 39.49
C ASN A 122 5.79 18.08 38.98
N GLY A 123 6.13 17.04 38.19
CA GLY A 123 7.48 16.88 37.66
C GLY A 123 8.43 16.23 38.68
N ALA A 124 7.90 15.48 39.64
CA ALA A 124 8.70 14.77 40.62
C ALA A 124 9.52 13.64 39.96
N GLU A 125 10.69 13.39 40.52
CA GLU A 125 11.58 12.29 40.12
C GLU A 125 11.47 11.13 41.11
N VAL A 126 11.31 9.91 40.59
CA VAL A 126 11.31 8.66 41.36
C VAL A 126 12.46 7.79 40.86
N ILE A 127 13.30 7.32 41.79
CA ILE A 127 14.41 6.41 41.48
C ILE A 127 14.09 5.02 42.00
N VAL A 128 14.16 4.01 41.12
CA VAL A 128 13.97 2.60 41.44
C VAL A 128 15.27 1.87 41.16
N TYR A 129 15.92 1.33 42.20
CA TYR A 129 17.24 0.72 42.04
C TYR A 129 17.18 -0.70 41.43
N ASP A 130 16.13 -1.44 41.75
CA ASP A 130 15.84 -2.77 41.24
C ASP A 130 14.56 -2.67 40.36
N THR A 131 13.46 -3.36 40.70
CA THR A 131 12.27 -3.45 39.85
C THR A 131 11.11 -2.55 40.28
N LEU A 132 10.50 -1.86 39.31
CA LEU A 132 9.14 -1.30 39.42
C LEU A 132 8.14 -2.31 38.84
N ASN A 133 7.21 -2.81 39.65
CA ASN A 133 6.23 -3.80 39.23
C ASN A 133 4.79 -3.30 39.46
N ILE A 134 4.06 -3.08 38.37
CA ILE A 134 2.64 -2.72 38.37
C ILE A 134 1.83 -3.97 38.01
N HIS A 135 1.17 -4.58 39.00
CA HIS A 135 0.36 -5.79 38.77
C HIS A 135 -0.95 -5.48 38.07
N ALA A 136 -1.58 -6.55 37.57
CA ALA A 136 -2.94 -6.53 37.07
C ALA A 136 -3.89 -5.78 38.04
N GLN A 137 -4.82 -5.01 37.46
CA GLN A 137 -5.78 -4.13 38.15
C GLN A 137 -5.19 -2.90 38.85
N SER A 138 -3.87 -2.81 38.98
CA SER A 138 -3.21 -1.67 39.61
C SER A 138 -2.82 -0.64 38.56
N ARG A 139 -2.48 0.57 39.02
CA ARG A 139 -2.09 1.64 38.09
C ARG A 139 -0.99 2.54 38.61
N MET A 140 -0.18 3.03 37.69
CA MET A 140 0.66 4.19 37.85
C MET A 140 0.08 5.36 37.06
N ARG A 141 -0.10 6.54 37.68
CA ARG A 141 -0.45 7.77 36.96
C ARG A 141 0.58 8.84 37.21
N ALA A 142 1.31 9.27 36.18
CA ALA A 142 2.50 10.05 36.41
C ALA A 142 2.63 11.30 35.51
N ARG A 143 3.20 12.35 36.10
CA ARG A 143 3.79 13.51 35.43
C ARG A 143 5.12 13.84 36.12
N GLY A 144 6.21 13.45 35.48
CA GLY A 144 7.54 13.45 36.07
C GLY A 144 8.45 12.39 35.46
N VAL A 145 9.51 12.04 36.19
CA VAL A 145 10.55 11.11 35.73
C VAL A 145 10.57 9.89 36.64
N VAL A 146 10.63 8.70 36.04
CA VAL A 146 10.96 7.44 36.72
C VAL A 146 12.28 6.93 36.17
N GLU A 147 13.29 6.84 37.03
CA GLU A 147 14.59 6.28 36.69
C GLU A 147 14.68 4.85 37.24
N CYS A 148 14.76 3.87 36.34
CA CYS A 148 14.98 2.47 36.71
C CYS A 148 16.45 2.12 36.49
N LEU A 149 17.18 1.82 37.57
CA LEU A 149 18.64 1.67 37.58
C LEU A 149 19.11 0.21 37.65
N ASP A 150 18.21 -0.75 37.53
CA ASP A 150 18.55 -2.17 37.59
C ASP A 150 19.48 -2.56 36.44
N ASN A 151 20.47 -3.38 36.75
CA ASN A 151 21.42 -3.93 35.79
C ASN A 151 21.26 -5.44 35.58
N SER A 152 20.32 -6.09 36.28
CA SER A 152 20.09 -7.53 36.20
C SER A 152 18.63 -7.89 36.32
N GLY A 153 18.04 -8.43 35.25
CA GLY A 153 16.65 -8.88 35.27
C GLY A 153 15.76 -7.97 34.45
N VAL A 154 14.76 -7.36 35.07
CA VAL A 154 13.76 -6.50 34.41
C VAL A 154 13.54 -5.27 35.29
N ALA A 155 13.80 -4.09 34.73
CA ALA A 155 13.79 -2.84 35.47
C ALA A 155 12.36 -2.34 35.75
N LEU A 156 11.42 -2.64 34.85
CA LEU A 156 10.01 -2.29 34.96
C LEU A 156 9.15 -3.42 34.38
N ILE A 157 8.13 -3.86 35.11
CA ILE A 157 7.11 -4.81 34.65
C ILE A 157 5.74 -4.17 34.78
N ASN A 158 4.96 -4.14 33.70
CA ASN A 158 3.62 -3.56 33.69
C ASN A 158 2.57 -4.57 33.22
N ASP A 159 1.93 -5.26 34.16
CA ASP A 159 0.71 -6.05 33.91
C ASP A 159 -0.58 -5.22 34.15
N GLY A 160 -0.45 -3.93 34.48
CA GLY A 160 -1.55 -3.03 34.84
C GLY A 160 -1.66 -1.82 33.90
N LEU A 161 -1.94 -0.65 34.47
CA LEU A 161 -2.07 0.61 33.71
C LEU A 161 -0.93 1.57 34.05
N ILE A 162 -0.19 2.02 33.05
CA ILE A 162 0.71 3.18 33.15
C ILE A 162 0.06 4.32 32.36
N ALA A 163 -0.35 5.36 33.08
CA ALA A 163 -1.04 6.51 32.49
C ALA A 163 -0.26 7.81 32.70
N THR A 164 -0.29 8.66 31.70
CA THR A 164 0.10 10.07 31.85
C THR A 164 -0.93 10.81 32.71
N SER A 165 -0.48 11.81 33.47
CA SER A 165 -1.38 12.71 34.19
C SER A 165 -1.64 14.00 33.39
N PRO A 166 -2.86 14.55 33.39
CA PRO A 166 -3.22 15.73 32.62
C PRO A 166 -2.34 16.94 32.92
N GLY A 167 -2.11 17.73 31.88
CA GLY A 167 -1.45 19.03 31.92
C GLY A 167 0.04 18.97 31.62
N PHE A 168 0.68 20.15 31.57
CA PHE A 168 2.07 20.29 31.12
C PHE A 168 3.08 19.46 31.93
N GLY A 169 3.85 18.59 31.26
CA GLY A 169 5.08 18.02 31.82
C GLY A 169 5.39 16.55 31.55
N GLY A 170 4.51 15.79 30.87
CA GLY A 170 4.76 14.41 30.41
C GLY A 170 5.15 13.38 31.49
N LEU A 171 5.23 12.11 31.11
CA LEU A 171 5.86 11.03 31.86
C LEU A 171 7.12 10.60 31.11
N VAL A 172 8.26 10.56 31.79
CA VAL A 172 9.51 10.02 31.26
C VAL A 172 9.90 8.77 32.05
N LEU A 173 10.07 7.65 31.35
CA LEU A 173 10.60 6.40 31.87
C LEU A 173 12.03 6.22 31.35
N ASN A 174 13.02 6.25 32.25
CA ASN A 174 14.43 6.11 31.92
C ASN A 174 14.95 4.74 32.34
N GLN A 175 15.48 3.98 31.39
CA GLN A 175 16.31 2.81 31.65
C GLN A 175 17.73 3.31 31.93
N GLY A 176 18.05 3.58 33.20
CA GLY A 176 19.36 4.05 33.60
C GLY A 176 20.39 2.93 33.81
N GLY A 177 19.93 1.69 33.98
CA GLY A 177 20.77 0.48 34.00
C GLY A 177 20.60 -0.41 32.76
N ASP A 178 21.26 -1.57 32.75
CA ASP A 178 21.25 -2.48 31.60
C ASP A 178 19.99 -3.38 31.50
N ALA A 179 19.19 -3.48 32.56
CA ALA A 179 18.01 -4.36 32.56
C ALA A 179 16.87 -3.78 31.69
N PRO A 180 16.27 -4.57 30.78
CA PRO A 180 15.20 -4.10 29.92
C PRO A 180 13.91 -3.74 30.69
N MET A 181 13.04 -2.97 30.03
CA MET A 181 11.67 -2.75 30.48
C MET A 181 10.70 -3.71 29.79
N ASP A 182 9.67 -4.09 30.52
CA ASP A 182 8.56 -4.94 30.09
C ASP A 182 7.27 -4.12 30.29
N LEU A 183 6.76 -3.55 29.18
CA LEU A 183 5.71 -2.52 29.20
C LEU A 183 4.29 -3.08 29.13
N ASP A 184 4.16 -4.37 28.82
CA ASP A 184 2.91 -5.11 28.71
C ASP A 184 2.81 -6.30 29.67
N GLY A 185 3.88 -6.56 30.42
CA GLY A 185 3.94 -7.52 31.50
C GLY A 185 4.05 -8.96 31.00
N ASN A 186 4.15 -9.91 31.94
CA ASN A 186 4.28 -11.33 31.57
C ASN A 186 3.00 -11.90 30.94
N THR A 187 1.90 -11.15 31.03
CA THR A 187 0.58 -11.56 30.54
C THR A 187 0.21 -10.94 29.20
N GLY A 188 0.94 -9.91 28.74
CA GLY A 188 0.60 -9.12 27.56
C GLY A 188 -0.63 -8.22 27.75
N TYR A 189 -1.04 -7.95 29.00
CA TYR A 189 -2.22 -7.13 29.31
C TYR A 189 -1.90 -5.71 29.76
N GLY A 190 -0.62 -5.33 29.84
CA GLY A 190 -0.26 -3.98 30.24
C GLY A 190 -0.80 -2.94 29.27
N VAL A 191 -1.26 -1.83 29.85
CA VAL A 191 -1.82 -0.70 29.14
C VAL A 191 -0.92 0.52 29.33
N LEU A 192 -0.55 1.15 28.22
CA LEU A 192 0.09 2.47 28.19
C LEU A 192 -0.95 3.50 27.77
N GLN A 193 -1.28 4.43 28.65
CA GLN A 193 -2.31 5.44 28.43
C GLN A 193 -1.70 6.84 28.33
N VAL A 194 -1.60 7.35 27.10
CA VAL A 194 -1.05 8.66 26.73
C VAL A 194 -2.15 9.67 26.42
N ASP A 195 -3.36 9.48 26.97
CA ASP A 195 -4.52 10.36 26.80
C ASP A 195 -5.05 10.90 28.14
N GLY A 196 -4.12 11.07 29.09
CA GLY A 196 -4.26 11.15 30.54
C GLY A 196 -5.39 12.00 31.12
N GLY A 197 -6.06 12.85 30.36
CA GLY A 197 -7.43 13.24 30.65
C GLY A 197 -8.00 14.23 29.65
N ASN A 198 -9.18 14.77 29.97
CA ASN A 198 -9.92 15.77 29.18
C ASN A 198 -9.22 17.15 29.17
N SER A 199 -7.92 17.13 28.90
CA SER A 199 -6.99 18.23 28.92
C SER A 199 -7.22 19.08 27.67
N ILE A 200 -8.11 20.06 27.78
CA ILE A 200 -8.26 21.12 26.78
C ILE A 200 -7.00 22.01 26.64
N PHE A 201 -5.98 21.81 27.49
CA PHE A 201 -4.78 22.65 27.56
C PHE A 201 -3.52 21.82 27.86
N GLY A 202 -3.00 21.10 26.86
CA GLY A 202 -1.67 20.48 26.90
C GLY A 202 -1.61 19.13 26.19
N GLN A 203 -0.46 18.86 25.56
CA GLN A 203 -0.12 17.56 24.98
C GLN A 203 0.24 16.59 26.10
N ASP A 204 -0.48 15.48 26.19
CA ASP A 204 -0.09 14.36 27.06
C ASP A 204 1.07 13.63 26.37
N GLN A 205 2.18 13.46 27.08
CA GLN A 205 3.41 12.88 26.52
C GLN A 205 3.90 11.72 27.38
N LEU A 206 4.22 10.61 26.73
CA LEU A 206 4.97 9.50 27.30
C LEU A 206 6.28 9.35 26.54
N THR A 207 7.40 9.45 27.25
CA THR A 207 8.73 9.17 26.71
C THR A 207 9.32 7.96 27.41
N VAL A 208 9.76 6.97 26.63
CA VAL A 208 10.50 5.81 27.12
C VAL A 208 11.91 5.86 26.53
N ASN A 209 12.92 5.92 27.39
CA ASN A 209 14.32 5.91 26.99
C ASN A 209 14.99 4.63 27.45
N GLY A 210 15.69 3.94 26.55
CA GLY A 210 16.40 2.71 26.89
C GLY A 210 17.08 2.05 25.70
N THR A 211 17.36 0.76 25.85
CA THR A 211 18.04 -0.02 24.79
C THR A 211 17.08 -0.89 24.01
N HIS A 212 16.22 -1.65 24.70
CA HIS A 212 15.24 -2.55 24.11
C HIS A 212 14.15 -2.87 25.15
N LEU A 213 13.01 -3.37 24.67
CA LEU A 213 12.03 -4.05 25.52
C LEU A 213 12.48 -5.48 25.82
N ARG A 214 11.98 -6.05 26.91
CA ARG A 214 12.27 -7.42 27.33
C ARG A 214 11.83 -8.44 26.27
N ASP A 215 10.70 -8.18 25.63
CA ASP A 215 10.04 -8.94 24.59
C ASP A 215 9.30 -7.99 23.64
N ASN A 216 8.55 -8.55 22.69
CA ASN A 216 7.68 -7.74 21.83
C ASN A 216 6.48 -7.26 22.64
N PHE A 217 6.10 -6.01 22.46
CA PHE A 217 4.92 -5.46 23.06
C PHE A 217 3.66 -6.10 22.46
N SER A 218 2.85 -6.72 23.31
CA SER A 218 1.59 -7.39 23.01
C SER A 218 0.39 -6.77 23.72
N GLY A 219 0.63 -5.70 24.48
CA GLY A 219 -0.37 -4.96 25.25
C GLY A 219 -1.18 -3.93 24.45
N THR A 220 -1.77 -2.98 25.18
CA THR A 220 -2.58 -1.89 24.59
C THR A 220 -1.92 -0.53 24.79
N ILE A 221 -1.88 0.28 23.74
CA ILE A 221 -1.54 1.71 23.81
C ILE A 221 -2.80 2.51 23.53
N GLU A 222 -3.17 3.39 24.46
CA GLU A 222 -4.28 4.33 24.33
C GLU A 222 -3.73 5.75 24.15
N MET A 223 -4.12 6.40 23.07
CA MET A 223 -3.70 7.74 22.68
C MET A 223 -4.92 8.58 22.30
N ALA A 224 -4.76 9.90 22.31
CA ALA A 224 -5.75 10.84 21.82
C ALA A 224 -5.13 11.89 20.90
N THR A 225 -5.96 12.72 20.28
CA THR A 225 -5.51 13.94 19.58
C THR A 225 -4.50 14.72 20.43
N ALA A 226 -3.44 15.22 19.79
CA ALA A 226 -2.32 15.93 20.42
C ALA A 226 -1.45 15.12 21.41
N SER A 227 -1.66 13.81 21.57
CA SER A 227 -0.78 12.99 22.41
C SER A 227 0.52 12.62 21.70
N ILE A 228 1.62 12.50 22.46
CA ILE A 228 2.93 12.15 21.93
C ILE A 228 3.47 10.91 22.66
N LEU A 229 3.68 9.84 21.91
CA LEU A 229 4.43 8.67 22.36
C LEU A 229 5.83 8.70 21.75
N THR A 230 6.85 8.88 22.60
CA THR A 230 8.25 8.85 22.20
C THR A 230 8.92 7.56 22.71
N MET A 231 9.29 6.65 21.81
CA MET A 231 9.97 5.38 22.14
C MET A 231 11.44 5.43 21.69
N ASN A 232 12.32 5.94 22.55
CA ASN A 232 13.76 6.07 22.28
C ASN A 232 14.53 4.81 22.73
N LEU A 233 14.34 3.70 22.01
CA LEU A 233 15.00 2.43 22.28
C LEU A 233 16.07 2.17 21.22
N SER A 234 17.34 2.10 21.60
CA SER A 234 18.45 2.04 20.62
C SER A 234 18.39 0.85 19.65
N ASN A 235 17.70 -0.24 20.02
CA ASN A 235 17.52 -1.43 19.18
C ASN A 235 16.15 -1.46 18.48
N GLY A 236 15.37 -0.37 18.53
CA GLY A 236 13.98 -0.34 18.12
C GLY A 236 13.06 -1.12 19.06
N TRP A 237 11.81 -1.29 18.63
CA TRP A 237 10.80 -2.06 19.35
C TRP A 237 9.78 -2.68 18.39
N THR A 238 9.10 -3.71 18.86
CA THR A 238 8.10 -4.44 18.09
C THR A 238 6.77 -4.43 18.83
N ALA A 239 5.71 -3.97 18.17
CA ALA A 239 4.32 -4.20 18.56
C ALA A 239 3.84 -5.45 17.81
N ASP A 240 3.71 -6.59 18.49
CA ASP A 240 3.42 -7.87 17.84
C ASP A 240 1.96 -7.97 17.34
N ALA A 241 1.60 -9.13 16.77
CA ALA A 241 0.27 -9.38 16.22
C ALA A 241 -0.89 -9.30 17.23
N ASN A 242 -0.62 -9.36 18.53
CA ASN A 242 -1.63 -9.23 19.59
C ASN A 242 -1.75 -7.80 20.12
N SER A 243 -0.78 -6.93 19.81
CA SER A 243 -0.80 -5.53 20.25
C SER A 243 -1.97 -4.74 19.66
N VAL A 244 -2.42 -3.74 20.43
CA VAL A 244 -3.46 -2.80 20.00
C VAL A 244 -3.03 -1.38 20.30
N ILE A 245 -3.04 -0.51 19.30
CA ILE A 245 -2.84 0.93 19.43
C ILE A 245 -4.16 1.62 19.08
N ASN A 246 -4.80 2.23 20.07
CA ASN A 246 -6.05 2.97 19.89
C ASN A 246 -5.77 4.46 19.98
N ILE A 247 -6.16 5.21 18.95
CA ILE A 247 -5.99 6.66 18.87
C ILE A 247 -7.38 7.26 18.70
N THR A 248 -7.87 7.94 19.73
CA THR A 248 -9.24 8.49 19.73
C THR A 248 -9.22 10.00 19.50
N SER A 249 -9.95 10.48 18.50
CA SER A 249 -10.09 11.92 18.29
C SER A 249 -10.85 12.57 19.45
N ARG A 250 -10.32 13.66 20.03
CA ARG A 250 -10.91 14.34 21.18
C ARG A 250 -11.08 15.84 20.92
N THR A 251 -12.31 16.22 20.58
CA THR A 251 -12.87 17.60 20.55
C THR A 251 -12.52 18.47 19.34
N GLU A 252 -13.42 19.39 19.01
CA GLU A 252 -13.35 20.34 17.88
C GLU A 252 -12.27 21.44 18.03
N ASN A 253 -11.47 21.45 19.10
CA ASN A 253 -10.58 22.59 19.43
C ASN A 253 -9.13 22.21 19.81
N SER A 254 -8.71 20.96 19.62
CA SER A 254 -7.30 20.59 19.78
C SER A 254 -6.58 20.68 18.44
N ASP A 255 -5.81 21.76 18.23
CA ASP A 255 -4.92 21.94 17.06
C ASP A 255 -3.69 20.99 17.09
N GLY A 256 -3.82 19.77 17.62
CA GLY A 256 -2.69 18.90 17.86
C GLY A 256 -2.82 17.55 17.17
N ILE A 257 -1.72 17.08 16.61
CA ILE A 257 -1.64 15.80 15.90
C ILE A 257 -1.19 14.74 16.90
N ALA A 258 -1.81 13.56 16.89
CA ALA A 258 -1.29 12.43 17.67
C ALA A 258 -0.01 11.92 16.99
N THR A 259 1.07 11.78 17.73
CA THR A 259 2.40 11.49 17.17
C THR A 259 3.04 10.30 17.88
N ILE A 260 3.51 9.33 17.08
CA ILE A 260 4.38 8.24 17.51
C ILE A 260 5.77 8.50 16.89
N GLU A 261 6.78 8.66 17.75
CA GLU A 261 8.13 9.06 17.36
C GLU A 261 9.22 8.32 18.17
N GLY A 262 10.49 8.51 17.77
CA GLY A 262 11.67 7.93 18.42
C GLY A 262 12.40 6.93 17.51
N SER A 263 12.70 5.75 18.05
CA SER A 263 13.41 4.68 17.36
C SER A 263 12.52 3.89 16.38
N HIS A 264 13.14 3.02 15.58
CA HIS A 264 12.45 2.13 14.63
C HIS A 264 11.37 1.28 15.31
N ALA A 265 10.18 1.23 14.69
CA ALA A 265 9.04 0.45 15.18
C ALA A 265 8.64 -0.66 14.18
N SER A 266 8.53 -1.91 14.63
CA SER A 266 7.89 -2.98 13.85
C SER A 266 6.45 -3.17 14.32
N LEU A 267 5.49 -3.00 13.41
CA LEU A 267 4.05 -3.02 13.69
C LEU A 267 3.42 -4.27 13.09
N GLY A 268 2.94 -5.18 13.93
CA GLY A 268 2.21 -6.38 13.53
C GLY A 268 0.79 -6.47 14.05
N GLY A 269 0.40 -5.63 15.01
CA GLY A 269 -0.92 -5.65 15.63
C GLY A 269 -1.94 -4.72 14.98
N ALA A 270 -2.96 -4.36 15.75
CA ALA A 270 -4.02 -3.46 15.30
C ALA A 270 -3.70 -2.00 15.64
N VAL A 271 -3.89 -1.09 14.68
CA VAL A 271 -3.89 0.36 14.90
C VAL A 271 -5.26 0.90 14.54
N ASN A 272 -5.98 1.46 15.51
CA ASN A 272 -7.35 1.94 15.35
C ASN A 272 -7.40 3.46 15.54
N LEU A 273 -7.82 4.18 14.51
CA LEU A 273 -8.10 5.61 14.54
C LEU A 273 -9.61 5.76 14.66
N VAL A 274 -10.09 6.17 15.83
CA VAL A 274 -11.50 6.15 16.20
C VAL A 274 -12.00 7.58 16.41
N ASN A 275 -13.15 7.90 15.83
CA ASN A 275 -13.79 9.19 16.02
C ASN A 275 -14.46 9.27 17.41
N GLY A 276 -13.93 10.12 18.29
CA GLY A 276 -14.52 10.31 19.63
C GLY A 276 -15.66 11.33 19.67
N PHE A 277 -15.62 12.36 18.81
CA PHE A 277 -16.65 13.41 18.72
C PHE A 277 -16.92 13.80 17.25
N SER A 278 -18.05 14.46 16.99
CA SER A 278 -18.73 14.56 15.68
C SER A 278 -17.88 15.03 14.49
N GLY A 279 -17.41 14.08 13.69
CA GLY A 279 -17.16 14.23 12.24
C GLY A 279 -16.02 15.17 11.84
N LEU A 280 -15.04 15.38 12.73
CA LEU A 280 -13.75 15.95 12.36
C LEU A 280 -12.73 14.86 12.66
N GLY A 281 -12.15 14.29 11.61
CA GLY A 281 -11.05 13.36 11.77
C GLY A 281 -9.75 14.13 11.96
N ASP A 282 -8.86 13.54 12.74
CA ASP A 282 -7.56 14.12 13.06
C ASP A 282 -6.47 13.26 12.40
N PRO A 283 -5.46 13.89 11.77
CA PRO A 283 -4.32 13.14 11.28
C PRO A 283 -3.55 12.51 12.43
N VAL A 284 -2.99 11.33 12.19
CA VAL A 284 -2.02 10.67 13.05
C VAL A 284 -0.69 10.57 12.33
N HIS A 285 0.39 10.93 13.01
CA HIS A 285 1.74 10.85 12.47
C HIS A 285 2.53 9.69 13.10
N PHE A 286 3.10 8.85 12.23
CA PHE A 286 4.25 8.03 12.54
C PHE A 286 5.50 8.76 12.02
N GLU A 287 6.22 9.41 12.92
CA GLU A 287 7.48 10.13 12.64
C GLU A 287 8.70 9.20 12.79
N SER A 288 8.54 8.03 13.42
CA SER A 288 9.56 6.97 13.45
C SER A 288 9.66 6.24 12.11
N GLU A 289 10.86 5.76 11.78
CA GLU A 289 10.99 4.69 10.79
C GLU A 289 10.18 3.46 11.23
N ALA A 290 9.50 2.80 10.29
CA ALA A 290 8.62 1.69 10.61
C ALA A 290 8.79 0.48 9.68
N THR A 291 8.51 -0.70 10.22
CA THR A 291 8.24 -1.91 9.43
C THR A 291 6.79 -2.32 9.67
N ILE A 292 5.99 -2.42 8.62
CA ILE A 292 4.62 -2.94 8.67
C ILE A 292 4.66 -4.43 8.34
N LEU A 293 4.32 -5.26 9.32
CA LEU A 293 4.31 -6.71 9.17
C LEU A 293 3.04 -7.20 8.47
N ASP A 294 3.08 -8.41 7.93
CA ASP A 294 1.96 -9.04 7.21
C ASP A 294 0.69 -9.24 8.06
N THR A 295 0.84 -9.31 9.39
CA THR A 295 -0.27 -9.41 10.35
C THR A 295 -0.92 -8.09 10.71
N ALA A 296 -0.32 -6.95 10.35
CA ALA A 296 -0.77 -5.64 10.78
C ALA A 296 -2.17 -5.28 10.23
N VAL A 297 -2.98 -4.64 11.06
CA VAL A 297 -4.32 -4.17 10.66
C VAL A 297 -4.50 -2.71 11.08
N PHE A 298 -4.78 -1.84 10.12
CA PHE A 298 -5.06 -0.43 10.34
C PHE A 298 -6.54 -0.16 10.07
N ASN A 299 -7.25 0.40 11.03
CA ASN A 299 -8.67 0.74 10.91
C ASN A 299 -8.85 2.24 11.10
N LEU A 300 -9.32 2.92 10.06
CA LEU A 300 -9.56 4.36 10.06
C LEU A 300 -11.06 4.62 10.00
N ASP A 301 -11.60 5.22 11.05
CA ASP A 301 -12.92 5.86 11.01
C ASP A 301 -12.93 7.03 10.00
N PRO A 302 -14.11 7.48 9.52
CA PRO A 302 -14.23 8.59 8.57
C PRO A 302 -13.40 9.82 8.97
N ASP A 303 -12.90 10.52 7.97
CA ASP A 303 -12.15 11.78 8.05
C ASP A 303 -10.75 11.67 8.69
N ASN A 304 -10.34 10.49 9.17
CA ASN A 304 -9.01 10.31 9.77
C ASN A 304 -7.95 9.99 8.72
N ASP A 305 -6.81 10.68 8.78
CA ASP A 305 -5.63 10.35 7.99
C ASP A 305 -4.59 9.62 8.85
N LEU A 306 -3.96 8.59 8.29
CA LEU A 306 -2.77 7.95 8.84
C LEU A 306 -1.56 8.33 7.99
N LEU A 307 -0.58 9.02 8.57
CA LEU A 307 0.58 9.54 7.86
C LEU A 307 1.87 8.89 8.36
N PHE A 308 2.55 8.17 7.48
CA PHE A 308 3.92 7.71 7.69
C PHE A 308 4.88 8.79 7.15
N GLN A 309 5.43 9.60 8.04
CA GLN A 309 6.27 10.76 7.70
C GLN A 309 7.73 10.37 7.44
N SER A 310 8.19 9.28 8.06
CA SER A 310 9.54 8.72 7.91
C SER A 310 9.53 7.47 7.03
N ALA A 311 10.74 6.94 6.74
CA ALA A 311 10.89 5.76 5.91
C ALA A 311 10.14 4.54 6.47
N VAL A 312 9.48 3.79 5.60
CA VAL A 312 8.64 2.65 5.98
C VAL A 312 8.88 1.44 5.09
N ALA A 313 9.09 0.27 5.71
CA ALA A 313 9.15 -1.00 5.01
C ALA A 313 7.79 -1.72 5.15
N VAL A 314 7.05 -1.87 4.06
CA VAL A 314 5.78 -2.59 4.03
C VAL A 314 6.03 -4.03 3.60
N GLN A 315 5.78 -4.98 4.50
CA GLN A 315 5.90 -6.43 4.25
C GLN A 315 4.53 -7.10 4.02
N GLY A 316 3.46 -6.33 4.21
CA GLY A 316 2.08 -6.73 3.99
C GLY A 316 1.11 -5.91 4.84
N GLY A 317 0.06 -6.56 5.34
CA GLY A 317 -0.93 -5.96 6.23
C GLY A 317 -2.22 -5.57 5.53
N THR A 318 -3.20 -5.14 6.32
CA THR A 318 -4.51 -4.69 5.86
C THR A 318 -4.79 -3.26 6.34
N PHE A 319 -5.16 -2.39 5.42
CA PHE A 319 -5.57 -1.02 5.69
C PHE A 319 -7.06 -0.88 5.36
N ASN A 320 -7.87 -0.47 6.33
CA ASN A 320 -9.29 -0.22 6.16
C ASN A 320 -9.54 1.27 6.32
N THR A 321 -9.86 1.97 5.24
CA THR A 321 -10.31 3.37 5.29
C THR A 321 -11.82 3.44 5.10
N HIS A 322 -12.41 4.62 5.32
CA HIS A 322 -13.86 4.75 5.26
C HIS A 322 -14.44 4.55 3.85
N SER A 323 -13.76 5.10 2.85
CA SER A 323 -14.18 5.07 1.45
C SER A 323 -12.97 5.15 0.51
N ASN A 324 -13.24 5.19 -0.79
CA ASN A 324 -12.23 5.41 -1.84
C ASN A 324 -11.94 6.91 -2.08
N LEU A 325 -12.47 7.81 -1.25
CA LEU A 325 -12.27 9.26 -1.38
C LEU A 325 -11.27 9.75 -0.32
N SER A 326 -10.21 10.42 -0.75
CA SER A 326 -9.17 10.92 0.15
C SER A 326 -9.66 11.97 1.16
N VAL A 327 -10.78 12.64 0.86
CA VAL A 327 -11.43 13.59 1.77
C VAL A 327 -12.11 12.93 2.96
N ASP A 328 -12.41 11.62 2.86
CA ASP A 328 -13.04 10.84 3.94
C ASP A 328 -11.98 10.12 4.81
N GLY A 329 -10.70 10.50 4.68
CA GLY A 329 -9.57 9.89 5.36
C GLY A 329 -8.80 8.87 4.52
N ALA A 330 -7.47 8.95 4.55
CA ALA A 330 -6.59 8.09 3.77
C ALA A 330 -5.35 7.61 4.54
N VAL A 331 -4.72 6.55 4.04
CA VAL A 331 -3.35 6.20 4.42
C VAL A 331 -2.37 6.92 3.51
N ARG A 332 -1.38 7.60 4.07
CA ARG A 332 -0.42 8.41 3.33
C ARG A 332 1.00 7.97 3.67
N PHE A 333 1.72 7.50 2.66
CA PHE A 333 3.14 7.17 2.75
C PHE A 333 3.95 8.38 2.27
N ASN A 334 4.29 9.28 3.20
CA ASN A 334 5.02 10.52 2.89
C ASN A 334 6.53 10.33 2.87
N GLY A 335 7.05 9.43 3.71
CA GLY A 335 8.45 9.01 3.67
C GLY A 335 8.74 8.01 2.54
N GLU A 336 10.02 7.68 2.37
CA GLU A 336 10.46 6.63 1.46
C GLU A 336 9.84 5.27 1.84
N THR A 337 9.24 4.58 0.87
CA THR A 337 8.58 3.29 1.12
C THR A 337 9.30 2.14 0.43
N THR A 338 9.71 1.11 1.17
CA THR A 338 10.12 -0.17 0.58
C THR A 338 8.96 -1.15 0.65
N TRP A 339 8.53 -1.66 -0.51
CA TRP A 339 7.45 -2.64 -0.64
C TRP A 339 7.97 -4.07 -0.84
N THR A 340 7.37 -4.99 -0.09
CA THR A 340 7.54 -6.44 -0.21
C THR A 340 6.24 -7.15 0.22
N GLY A 341 5.94 -8.31 -0.35
CA GLY A 341 4.81 -9.13 0.11
C GLY A 341 3.44 -8.63 -0.37
N ALA A 342 2.38 -9.09 0.29
CA ALA A 342 1.00 -8.83 -0.11
C ALA A 342 0.31 -7.84 0.82
N THR A 343 -0.17 -6.73 0.26
CA THR A 343 -0.87 -5.67 1.00
C THR A 343 -2.30 -5.50 0.50
N GLN A 344 -3.25 -5.40 1.44
CA GLN A 344 -4.65 -5.11 1.16
C GLN A 344 -5.02 -3.71 1.64
N ILE A 345 -5.62 -2.91 0.75
CA ILE A 345 -6.13 -1.56 1.05
C ILE A 345 -7.63 -1.56 0.73
N ASN A 346 -8.46 -1.77 1.75
CA ASN A 346 -9.90 -1.66 1.65
C ASN A 346 -10.28 -0.18 1.75
N GLY A 347 -10.15 0.53 0.63
CA GLY A 347 -10.34 1.97 0.57
C GLY A 347 -9.24 2.66 -0.25
N ILE A 348 -8.65 3.72 0.29
CA ILE A 348 -7.65 4.56 -0.38
C ILE A 348 -6.32 4.64 0.37
N ALA A 349 -5.22 4.54 -0.37
CA ALA A 349 -3.89 4.95 0.09
C ALA A 349 -3.17 5.78 -0.98
N LEU A 350 -2.27 6.66 -0.52
CA LEU A 350 -1.47 7.54 -1.34
C LEU A 350 0.02 7.32 -1.05
N GLN A 351 0.80 7.08 -2.10
CA GLN A 351 2.25 7.09 -2.07
C GLN A 351 2.73 8.49 -2.46
N ASN A 352 3.17 9.28 -1.46
CA ASN A 352 3.64 10.66 -1.66
C ASN A 352 5.18 10.77 -1.65
N GLY A 353 5.85 9.84 -0.94
CA GLY A 353 7.32 9.71 -0.98
C GLY A 353 7.77 8.74 -2.08
N ASP A 354 9.08 8.65 -2.31
CA ASP A 354 9.65 7.68 -3.23
C ASP A 354 9.37 6.24 -2.77
N ALA A 355 9.27 5.32 -3.72
CA ALA A 355 8.95 3.92 -3.47
C ALA A 355 9.98 2.99 -4.12
N THR A 356 10.30 1.89 -3.44
CA THR A 356 11.15 0.82 -3.97
C THR A 356 10.47 -0.54 -3.80
N VAL A 357 10.44 -1.37 -4.84
CA VAL A 357 9.93 -2.75 -4.77
C VAL A 357 11.11 -3.73 -4.76
N ASN A 358 11.50 -4.18 -3.56
CA ASN A 358 12.70 -5.03 -3.36
C ASN A 358 12.41 -6.55 -3.28
N GLY A 359 11.15 -6.95 -3.46
CA GLY A 359 10.73 -8.35 -3.49
C GLY A 359 9.39 -8.49 -4.21
N ILE A 360 8.95 -9.73 -4.43
CA ILE A 360 7.63 -9.98 -5.03
C ILE A 360 6.58 -9.25 -4.21
N THR A 361 5.85 -8.34 -4.86
CA THR A 361 4.89 -7.45 -4.22
C THR A 361 3.57 -7.49 -4.94
N SER A 362 2.48 -7.59 -4.18
CA SER A 362 1.12 -7.42 -4.70
C SER A 362 0.35 -6.46 -3.82
N ILE A 363 -0.22 -5.41 -4.40
CA ILE A 363 -1.12 -4.47 -3.73
C ILE A 363 -2.52 -4.64 -4.30
N THR A 364 -3.50 -4.93 -3.44
CA THR A 364 -4.92 -4.91 -3.81
C THR A 364 -5.59 -3.74 -3.14
N ALA A 365 -6.24 -2.86 -3.89
CA ALA A 365 -6.80 -1.61 -3.37
C ALA A 365 -8.18 -1.26 -3.95
N GLY A 366 -8.92 -0.38 -3.26
CA GLY A 366 -9.95 0.42 -3.90
C GLY A 366 -9.27 1.47 -4.78
N VAL A 367 -8.55 2.41 -4.17
CA VAL A 367 -7.67 3.36 -4.84
C VAL A 367 -6.27 3.24 -4.27
N PHE A 368 -5.27 3.07 -5.14
CA PHE A 368 -3.87 3.16 -4.76
C PHE A 368 -3.21 4.25 -5.60
N ASP A 369 -3.21 5.45 -5.05
CA ASP A 369 -2.61 6.62 -5.68
C ASP A 369 -1.08 6.50 -5.62
N MET A 370 -0.45 6.21 -6.75
CA MET A 370 0.96 5.83 -6.82
C MET A 370 1.92 7.03 -6.71
N ASP A 371 1.46 8.24 -6.95
CA ASP A 371 2.27 9.47 -6.95
C ASP A 371 1.70 10.62 -6.14
N GLY A 372 0.47 10.47 -5.64
CA GLY A 372 -0.13 11.36 -4.67
C GLY A 372 -0.40 12.75 -5.24
N GLY A 373 0.56 13.66 -5.04
CA GLY A 373 0.50 15.03 -5.57
C GLY A 373 1.26 15.24 -6.89
N GLY A 374 1.91 14.18 -7.37
CA GLY A 374 2.72 14.13 -8.57
C GLY A 374 4.20 14.44 -8.34
N GLY A 375 5.08 13.46 -8.57
CA GLY A 375 6.54 13.59 -8.40
C GLY A 375 7.25 12.49 -7.61
N THR A 376 6.63 11.33 -7.40
CA THR A 376 7.30 10.18 -6.77
C THR A 376 8.18 9.42 -7.77
N THR A 377 9.29 8.87 -7.29
CA THR A 377 10.08 7.88 -8.02
C THR A 377 9.76 6.48 -7.52
N TRP A 378 9.46 5.56 -8.44
CA TRP A 378 9.28 4.14 -8.16
C TRP A 378 10.44 3.33 -8.75
N ASP A 379 11.31 2.81 -7.89
CA ASP A 379 12.33 1.82 -8.26
C ASP A 379 11.78 0.40 -8.14
N ILE A 380 11.38 -0.19 -9.26
CA ILE A 380 10.75 -1.51 -9.30
C ILE A 380 11.83 -2.57 -9.52
N ASN A 381 12.50 -2.99 -8.45
CA ASN A 381 13.58 -3.98 -8.53
C ASN A 381 13.12 -5.44 -8.71
N HIS A 382 11.82 -5.71 -8.56
CA HIS A 382 11.23 -7.05 -8.61
C HIS A 382 9.80 -7.04 -9.20
N PHE A 383 9.20 -8.21 -9.41
CA PHE A 383 7.78 -8.33 -9.80
C PHE A 383 6.85 -7.55 -8.87
N PHE A 384 6.09 -6.62 -9.45
CA PHE A 384 5.11 -5.78 -8.79
C PHE A 384 3.76 -5.89 -9.49
N THR A 385 2.73 -6.28 -8.74
CA THR A 385 1.35 -6.29 -9.23
C THR A 385 0.50 -5.32 -8.42
N VAL A 386 -0.25 -4.47 -9.12
CA VAL A 386 -1.26 -3.59 -8.51
C VAL A 386 -2.63 -3.96 -9.06
N THR A 387 -3.55 -4.35 -8.19
CA THR A 387 -4.96 -4.61 -8.53
C THR A 387 -5.82 -3.56 -7.82
N ALA A 388 -6.30 -2.55 -8.54
CA ALA A 388 -7.02 -1.42 -7.96
C ALA A 388 -8.18 -0.94 -8.84
N GLU A 389 -9.15 -0.21 -8.28
CA GLU A 389 -10.17 0.47 -9.09
C GLU A 389 -9.59 1.69 -9.84
N SER A 390 -8.60 2.36 -9.25
CA SER A 390 -7.84 3.49 -9.80
C SER A 390 -6.41 3.53 -9.22
N LEU A 391 -5.45 4.04 -10.00
CA LEU A 391 -4.05 4.30 -9.63
C LEU A 391 -3.77 5.75 -9.19
N ASP A 392 -4.81 6.57 -9.16
CA ASP A 392 -4.74 8.00 -8.84
C ASP A 392 -6.03 8.35 -8.08
N SER A 393 -5.93 9.22 -7.08
CA SER A 393 -7.08 9.69 -6.31
C SER A 393 -7.95 10.69 -7.10
N THR A 394 -7.46 11.17 -8.23
CA THR A 394 -8.18 12.04 -9.15
C THR A 394 -8.90 11.25 -10.25
N LEU A 395 -9.72 11.97 -11.04
CA LEU A 395 -10.48 11.36 -12.14
C LEU A 395 -9.64 11.05 -13.38
N SER A 396 -8.36 11.45 -13.42
CA SER A 396 -7.50 11.25 -14.60
C SER A 396 -6.75 9.92 -14.62
N ASN A 397 -6.73 9.18 -13.51
CA ASN A 397 -6.00 7.91 -13.39
C ASN A 397 -4.57 8.02 -13.95
N THR A 398 -3.86 9.08 -13.57
CA THR A 398 -2.58 9.50 -14.14
C THR A 398 -1.47 9.26 -13.15
N PHE A 399 -0.35 8.71 -13.63
CA PHE A 399 0.92 8.70 -12.95
C PHE A 399 1.86 9.68 -13.67
N ASP A 400 2.32 10.71 -12.99
CA ASP A 400 3.20 11.76 -13.52
C ASP A 400 4.61 11.79 -12.88
N GLY A 401 4.91 10.80 -12.02
CA GLY A 401 6.23 10.58 -11.44
C GLY A 401 7.22 9.85 -12.35
N VAL A 402 8.21 9.19 -11.76
CA VAL A 402 9.22 8.39 -12.47
C VAL A 402 9.03 6.89 -12.17
N LEU A 403 8.93 6.04 -13.20
CA LEU A 403 8.92 4.58 -13.08
C LEU A 403 10.24 3.99 -13.58
N GLN A 404 11.02 3.38 -12.69
CA GLN A 404 12.29 2.72 -13.02
C GLN A 404 12.13 1.20 -13.03
N LEU A 405 12.32 0.59 -14.20
CA LEU A 405 12.24 -0.85 -14.42
C LEU A 405 13.53 -1.37 -15.06
N ASP A 406 14.67 -1.13 -14.40
CA ASP A 406 16.00 -1.45 -14.92
C ASP A 406 16.62 -2.75 -14.36
N SER A 407 16.15 -3.21 -13.19
CA SER A 407 16.60 -4.48 -12.58
C SER A 407 16.31 -5.71 -13.46
N PRO A 408 17.15 -6.76 -13.45
CA PRO A 408 16.89 -8.04 -14.12
C PRO A 408 15.52 -8.69 -13.84
N PHE A 409 14.91 -8.38 -12.69
CA PHE A 409 13.63 -8.96 -12.25
C PHE A 409 12.48 -7.94 -12.24
N SER A 410 12.72 -6.70 -12.66
CA SER A 410 11.69 -5.66 -12.70
C SER A 410 10.55 -6.04 -13.65
N ASN A 411 9.32 -5.89 -13.17
CA ASN A 411 8.11 -6.05 -13.96
C ASN A 411 6.96 -5.38 -13.21
N LEU A 412 6.18 -4.56 -13.91
CA LEU A 412 4.96 -3.94 -13.42
C LEU A 412 3.75 -4.56 -14.13
N ASN A 413 2.81 -5.08 -13.35
CA ASN A 413 1.52 -5.57 -13.83
C ASN A 413 0.39 -4.75 -13.17
N VAL A 414 -0.30 -3.93 -13.95
CA VAL A 414 -1.42 -3.10 -13.46
C VAL A 414 -2.75 -3.75 -13.82
N GLN A 415 -3.66 -3.93 -12.87
CA GLN A 415 -4.98 -4.52 -13.11
C GLN A 415 -6.05 -3.57 -12.58
N LEU A 416 -6.76 -2.92 -13.49
CA LEU A 416 -7.87 -2.04 -13.15
C LEU A 416 -9.18 -2.82 -13.04
N THR A 417 -9.87 -2.67 -11.92
CA THR A 417 -11.14 -3.35 -11.62
C THR A 417 -12.35 -2.40 -11.58
N GLY A 418 -12.09 -1.09 -11.64
CA GLY A 418 -13.08 -0.03 -11.53
C GLY A 418 -13.75 0.34 -12.86
N SER A 419 -14.26 1.56 -12.93
CA SER A 419 -14.83 2.11 -14.17
C SER A 419 -13.77 2.57 -15.17
N PHE A 420 -12.52 2.73 -14.73
CA PHE A 420 -11.41 3.01 -15.62
C PHE A 420 -10.96 1.73 -16.31
N ASP A 421 -10.90 1.78 -17.63
CA ASP A 421 -10.36 0.72 -18.48
C ASP A 421 -8.90 0.98 -18.86
N LYS A 422 -8.35 2.16 -18.53
CA LYS A 422 -6.97 2.56 -18.81
C LYS A 422 -6.40 3.51 -17.76
N TRP A 423 -5.08 3.61 -17.72
CA TRP A 423 -4.33 4.60 -16.94
C TRP A 423 -3.38 5.40 -17.82
N THR A 424 -2.93 6.56 -17.35
CA THR A 424 -2.06 7.46 -18.12
C THR A 424 -0.68 7.53 -17.48
N MET A 425 0.37 7.28 -18.26
CA MET A 425 1.76 7.58 -17.90
C MET A 425 2.12 8.97 -18.45
N ASN A 426 2.18 9.99 -17.60
CA ASN A 426 2.48 11.36 -17.96
C ASN A 426 3.88 11.83 -17.52
N GLY A 427 4.57 11.04 -16.70
CA GLY A 427 5.93 11.31 -16.25
C GLY A 427 6.99 10.56 -17.07
N GLU A 428 8.05 10.09 -16.41
CA GLU A 428 9.18 9.40 -17.02
C GLU A 428 9.12 7.89 -16.76
N MET A 429 9.23 7.06 -17.79
CA MET A 429 9.26 5.60 -17.69
C MET A 429 10.58 5.04 -18.25
N ASP A 430 11.42 4.55 -17.36
CA ASP A 430 12.71 3.93 -17.70
C ASP A 430 12.60 2.41 -17.79
N LEU A 431 12.79 1.87 -18.99
CA LEU A 431 12.75 0.44 -19.25
C LEU A 431 14.13 -0.06 -19.72
N ALA A 432 14.79 -0.89 -18.92
CA ALA A 432 16.05 -1.52 -19.33
C ALA A 432 15.89 -3.02 -19.58
N ALA A 433 16.68 -3.57 -20.48
CA ALA A 433 16.71 -5.00 -20.77
C ALA A 433 17.13 -5.81 -19.54
N GLY A 434 16.43 -6.92 -19.31
CA GLY A 434 16.80 -7.90 -18.30
C GLY A 434 17.86 -8.89 -18.80
N LEU A 435 18.03 -9.99 -18.08
CA LEU A 435 18.97 -11.05 -18.45
C LEU A 435 18.39 -11.94 -19.56
N GLY A 436 18.68 -11.63 -20.83
CA GLY A 436 18.46 -12.60 -21.91
C GLY A 436 18.22 -11.99 -23.30
N PRO A 437 18.34 -12.81 -24.35
CA PRO A 437 18.23 -12.35 -25.74
C PRO A 437 16.78 -12.12 -26.20
N LEU A 438 15.78 -12.66 -25.49
CA LEU A 438 14.36 -12.59 -25.89
C LEU A 438 13.67 -11.28 -25.46
N GLY A 439 14.42 -10.39 -24.82
CA GLY A 439 13.95 -9.18 -24.16
C GLY A 439 13.10 -9.42 -22.92
N ALA A 440 13.14 -8.46 -22.00
CA ALA A 440 12.45 -8.55 -20.72
C ALA A 440 11.08 -7.90 -20.79
N GLU A 441 10.05 -8.59 -20.32
CA GLU A 441 8.72 -8.01 -20.14
C GLU A 441 8.73 -7.09 -18.93
N ARG A 442 8.51 -5.79 -19.16
CA ARG A 442 8.56 -4.78 -18.11
C ARG A 442 7.19 -4.27 -17.72
N LEU A 443 6.24 -4.27 -18.65
CA LEU A 443 4.91 -3.76 -18.41
C LEU A 443 3.84 -4.72 -18.95
N ASP A 444 2.84 -5.02 -18.13
CA ASP A 444 1.70 -5.87 -18.46
C ASP A 444 0.41 -5.36 -17.77
N GLY A 445 -0.74 -5.88 -18.21
CA GLY A 445 -2.04 -5.65 -17.59
C GLY A 445 -2.92 -4.64 -18.33
N ALA A 446 -3.48 -3.67 -17.60
CA ALA A 446 -4.46 -2.71 -18.09
C ALA A 446 -3.85 -1.79 -19.16
N PRO A 447 -4.64 -1.37 -20.17
CA PRO A 447 -4.22 -0.40 -21.17
C PRO A 447 -3.56 0.84 -20.58
N VAL A 448 -2.44 1.25 -21.17
CA VAL A 448 -1.67 2.44 -20.79
C VAL A 448 -1.69 3.48 -21.91
N ARG A 449 -1.98 4.74 -21.57
CA ARG A 449 -1.75 5.89 -22.45
C ARG A 449 -0.49 6.61 -22.00
N ILE A 450 0.54 6.64 -22.83
CA ILE A 450 1.81 7.31 -22.56
C ILE A 450 1.74 8.71 -23.17
N THR A 451 2.01 9.71 -22.35
CA THR A 451 1.97 11.14 -22.69
C THR A 451 3.25 11.86 -22.31
N GLY A 452 4.07 11.28 -21.43
CA GLY A 452 5.39 11.76 -21.04
C GLY A 452 6.54 11.02 -21.73
N GLU A 453 7.66 10.87 -21.02
CA GLU A 453 8.90 10.31 -21.54
C GLU A 453 8.96 8.79 -21.32
N LEU A 454 9.38 8.04 -22.35
CA LEU A 454 9.71 6.61 -22.24
C LEU A 454 11.14 6.39 -22.73
N ASN A 455 12.01 5.96 -21.84
CA ASN A 455 13.39 5.63 -22.12
C ASN A 455 13.55 4.12 -22.23
N SER A 456 14.03 3.63 -23.37
CA SER A 456 14.29 2.20 -23.58
C SER A 456 15.78 1.94 -23.77
N THR A 457 16.29 0.94 -23.03
CA THR A 457 17.68 0.44 -23.18
C THR A 457 17.68 -1.06 -23.45
N GLY A 458 18.24 -1.48 -24.60
CA GLY A 458 18.29 -2.88 -25.00
C GLY A 458 16.92 -3.41 -25.45
N ARG A 459 16.67 -4.72 -25.33
CA ARG A 459 15.41 -5.34 -25.78
C ARG A 459 14.40 -5.43 -24.63
N VAL A 460 13.31 -4.68 -24.74
CA VAL A 460 12.25 -4.57 -23.74
C VAL A 460 10.91 -4.94 -24.38
N ARG A 461 10.02 -5.57 -23.62
CA ARG A 461 8.66 -5.92 -24.05
C ARG A 461 7.60 -5.22 -23.20
N ILE A 462 6.59 -4.65 -23.86
CA ILE A 462 5.33 -4.20 -23.29
C ILE A 462 4.24 -5.19 -23.74
N ALA A 463 3.63 -5.86 -22.77
CA ALA A 463 2.56 -6.83 -22.99
C ALA A 463 1.15 -6.23 -22.86
N ALA A 464 1.02 -5.07 -22.19
CA ALA A 464 -0.23 -4.31 -22.13
C ALA A 464 -0.57 -3.64 -23.46
N ASN A 465 -1.85 -3.33 -23.66
CA ASN A 465 -2.25 -2.40 -24.71
C ASN A 465 -1.62 -1.03 -24.44
N ALA A 466 -1.07 -0.39 -25.47
CA ALA A 466 -0.36 0.88 -25.33
C ALA A 466 -0.84 1.92 -26.34
N GLU A 467 -0.99 3.16 -25.88
CA GLU A 467 -1.27 4.32 -26.72
C GLU A 467 -0.19 5.37 -26.49
N PHE A 468 0.57 5.75 -27.52
CA PHE A 468 1.54 6.84 -27.48
C PHE A 468 0.88 8.11 -28.01
N ALA A 469 0.64 9.07 -27.12
CA ALA A 469 -0.04 10.33 -27.44
C ALA A 469 0.88 11.29 -28.22
N PRO A 470 0.34 12.38 -28.83
CA PRO A 470 1.12 13.37 -29.57
C PRO A 470 2.20 14.07 -28.75
N SER A 471 2.13 14.03 -27.43
CA SER A 471 3.13 14.62 -26.54
C SER A 471 4.17 13.61 -26.04
N ALA A 472 4.01 12.32 -26.34
CA ALA A 472 4.92 11.30 -25.86
C ALA A 472 6.29 11.41 -26.51
N GLU A 473 7.33 11.16 -25.73
CA GLU A 473 8.72 11.16 -26.18
C GLU A 473 9.31 9.77 -25.98
N LEU A 474 9.72 9.10 -27.06
CA LEU A 474 10.28 7.75 -27.02
C LEU A 474 11.78 7.82 -27.33
N ASN A 475 12.59 7.54 -26.31
CA ASN A 475 14.04 7.62 -26.36
C ASN A 475 14.66 6.21 -26.43
N PHE A 476 15.42 5.93 -27.49
CA PHE A 476 16.11 4.66 -27.68
C PHE A 476 17.62 4.83 -27.48
N ALA A 477 18.17 4.14 -26.48
CA ALA A 477 19.54 4.38 -26.02
C ALA A 477 20.63 4.18 -27.09
N ASN A 478 20.45 3.23 -28.00
CA ASN A 478 21.39 2.90 -29.08
C ASN A 478 20.74 1.93 -30.09
N SER A 479 21.41 1.71 -31.24
CA SER A 479 20.92 0.87 -32.34
C SER A 479 20.54 -0.58 -31.96
N ASP A 480 21.02 -1.11 -30.84
CA ASP A 480 20.66 -2.45 -30.36
C ASP A 480 19.38 -2.46 -29.50
N THR A 481 18.79 -1.29 -29.26
CA THR A 481 17.56 -1.11 -28.48
C THR A 481 16.35 -1.50 -29.32
N ALA A 482 15.47 -2.31 -28.73
CA ALA A 482 14.20 -2.68 -29.33
C ALA A 482 13.07 -2.60 -28.30
N LEU A 483 12.10 -1.74 -28.57
CA LEU A 483 10.84 -1.68 -27.83
C LEU A 483 9.84 -2.60 -28.52
N MET A 484 9.51 -3.72 -27.88
CA MET A 484 8.69 -4.77 -28.47
C MET A 484 7.27 -4.72 -27.92
N MET A 485 6.30 -4.60 -28.80
CA MET A 485 4.90 -4.46 -28.47
C MET A 485 4.18 -5.79 -28.72
N GLN A 486 3.62 -6.39 -27.68
CA GLN A 486 2.97 -7.71 -27.78
C GLN A 486 1.46 -7.65 -28.00
N ALA A 487 0.83 -6.53 -27.64
CA ALA A 487 -0.62 -6.33 -27.70
C ALA A 487 -1.00 -5.13 -28.60
N GLU A 488 -2.23 -4.64 -28.46
CA GLU A 488 -2.69 -3.51 -29.27
C GLU A 488 -1.87 -2.25 -28.98
N THR A 489 -1.36 -1.62 -30.03
CA THR A 489 -0.51 -0.44 -29.94
C THR A 489 -1.02 0.64 -30.90
N LEU A 490 -1.32 1.82 -30.37
CA LEU A 490 -1.59 3.01 -31.16
C LEU A 490 -0.44 4.01 -30.99
N VAL A 491 0.14 4.46 -32.10
CA VAL A 491 1.05 5.60 -32.11
C VAL A 491 0.33 6.78 -32.75
N GLU A 492 0.07 7.84 -31.99
CA GLU A 492 -0.58 9.04 -32.50
C GLU A 492 0.44 9.98 -33.19
N ALA A 493 -0.04 10.76 -34.14
CA ALA A 493 0.78 11.73 -34.85
C ALA A 493 1.23 12.84 -33.89
N GLY A 494 2.53 13.15 -33.92
CA GLY A 494 3.16 14.10 -33.00
C GLY A 494 4.09 13.42 -31.98
N THR A 495 3.95 12.11 -31.75
CA THR A 495 4.89 11.33 -30.92
C THR A 495 6.33 11.57 -31.38
N SER A 496 7.23 11.93 -30.46
CA SER A 496 8.65 12.13 -30.75
C SER A 496 9.42 10.82 -30.64
N PHE A 497 10.39 10.63 -31.53
CA PHE A 497 11.27 9.47 -31.58
C PHE A 497 12.72 9.93 -31.63
N ASP A 498 13.47 9.61 -30.58
CA ASP A 498 14.85 10.04 -30.41
C ASP A 498 15.81 8.86 -30.19
N GLY A 499 17.04 9.02 -30.65
CA GLY A 499 18.08 7.99 -30.59
C GLY A 499 18.16 7.11 -31.84
N ALA A 500 18.43 5.82 -31.64
CA ALA A 500 18.49 4.80 -32.69
C ALA A 500 18.01 3.46 -32.12
N GLY A 501 17.42 2.59 -32.94
CA GLY A 501 16.88 1.31 -32.48
C GLY A 501 15.68 0.89 -33.32
N ALA A 502 14.80 0.06 -32.76
CA ALA A 502 13.59 -0.39 -33.44
C ALA A 502 12.36 -0.40 -32.53
N LEU A 503 11.22 0.05 -33.08
CA LEU A 503 9.90 -0.29 -32.57
C LEU A 503 9.44 -1.59 -33.25
N HIS A 504 9.16 -2.63 -32.47
CA HIS A 504 8.87 -3.96 -32.98
C HIS A 504 7.45 -4.40 -32.60
N ASN A 505 6.56 -4.49 -33.59
CA ASN A 505 5.26 -5.15 -33.43
C ASN A 505 5.46 -6.68 -33.43
N LEU A 506 5.26 -7.35 -32.31
CA LEU A 506 5.47 -8.80 -32.21
C LEU A 506 4.35 -9.58 -32.92
N ALA A 507 4.54 -10.89 -33.11
CA ALA A 507 3.61 -11.74 -33.86
C ALA A 507 2.19 -11.87 -33.29
N THR A 508 1.99 -11.49 -32.03
CA THR A 508 0.67 -11.40 -31.40
C THR A 508 0.14 -9.98 -31.32
N GLY A 509 0.95 -8.99 -31.69
CA GLY A 509 0.64 -7.58 -31.60
C GLY A 509 -0.18 -7.09 -32.78
N TYR A 510 -0.93 -6.03 -32.51
CA TYR A 510 -1.67 -5.26 -33.49
C TYR A 510 -1.23 -3.81 -33.32
N MET A 511 -0.58 -3.24 -34.34
CA MET A 511 -0.03 -1.91 -34.29
C MET A 511 -0.70 -1.02 -35.33
N ARG A 512 -1.17 0.14 -34.88
CA ARG A 512 -1.71 1.19 -35.74
C ARG A 512 -0.89 2.46 -35.58
N LEU A 513 -0.40 2.98 -36.69
CA LEU A 513 0.41 4.19 -36.73
C LEU A 513 -0.41 5.31 -37.37
N ALA A 514 -0.79 6.35 -36.63
CA ALA A 514 -1.65 7.42 -37.14
C ALA A 514 -1.02 8.17 -38.34
N ASP A 515 -1.87 8.83 -39.12
CA ASP A 515 -1.43 9.62 -40.27
C ASP A 515 -0.47 10.74 -39.84
N GLY A 516 0.70 10.81 -40.49
CA GLY A 516 1.75 11.78 -40.21
C GLY A 516 2.78 11.32 -39.16
N VAL A 517 2.71 10.08 -38.65
CA VAL A 517 3.77 9.54 -37.79
C VAL A 517 5.10 9.52 -38.53
N ASN A 518 6.13 10.11 -37.92
CA ASN A 518 7.50 10.13 -38.40
C ASN A 518 8.41 9.53 -37.32
N MET A 519 9.02 8.38 -37.62
CA MET A 519 9.83 7.64 -36.65
C MET A 519 11.29 8.11 -36.56
N GLY A 520 11.67 9.17 -37.29
CA GLY A 520 13.02 9.73 -37.23
C GLY A 520 14.09 8.70 -37.60
N ASN A 521 14.92 8.32 -36.63
CA ASN A 521 15.99 7.31 -36.78
C ASN A 521 15.62 5.95 -36.15
N ILE A 522 14.35 5.73 -35.82
CA ILE A 522 13.86 4.48 -35.23
C ILE A 522 13.27 3.60 -36.33
N ASN A 523 13.80 2.40 -36.47
CA ASN A 523 13.35 1.41 -37.42
C ASN A 523 11.97 0.85 -37.02
N LEU A 524 11.18 0.42 -38.00
CA LEU A 524 9.93 -0.29 -37.79
C LEU A 524 10.09 -1.75 -38.17
N VAL A 525 9.86 -2.65 -37.21
CA VAL A 525 9.82 -4.09 -37.46
C VAL A 525 8.41 -4.58 -37.20
N ASN A 526 7.79 -5.20 -38.21
CA ASN A 526 6.48 -5.81 -38.10
C ASN A 526 6.58 -7.33 -38.17
N SER A 527 6.15 -7.99 -37.11
CA SER A 527 5.91 -9.43 -37.06
C SER A 527 4.45 -9.78 -36.80
N GLY A 528 3.59 -8.80 -36.51
CA GLY A 528 2.16 -8.95 -36.21
C GLY A 528 1.28 -8.27 -37.26
N LEU A 529 0.10 -7.77 -36.88
CA LEU A 529 -0.75 -6.96 -37.76
C LEU A 529 -0.36 -5.48 -37.68
N LEU A 530 -0.03 -4.86 -38.81
CA LEU A 530 0.26 -3.43 -38.95
C LEU A 530 -0.81 -2.73 -39.77
N GLU A 531 -1.28 -1.58 -39.30
CA GLU A 531 -2.16 -0.64 -39.99
C GLU A 531 -1.58 0.78 -39.98
N ILE A 532 -1.87 1.55 -41.04
CA ILE A 532 -1.42 2.93 -41.19
C ILE A 532 -2.64 3.85 -41.23
N GLY A 533 -2.57 4.96 -40.49
CA GLY A 533 -3.60 5.98 -40.40
C GLY A 533 -4.71 5.69 -39.39
N ASN A 534 -5.65 6.62 -39.33
CA ASN A 534 -7.06 6.31 -39.02
C ASN A 534 -7.81 6.05 -40.34
N SER A 535 -7.10 5.47 -41.31
CA SER A 535 -7.63 4.98 -42.57
C SER A 535 -8.15 6.07 -43.51
N PRO A 536 -7.41 6.43 -44.58
CA PRO A 536 -6.00 6.12 -44.88
C PRO A 536 -5.00 7.09 -44.21
N GLY A 537 -3.69 6.81 -44.34
CA GLY A 537 -2.63 7.71 -43.86
C GLY A 537 -1.26 7.57 -44.54
N THR A 538 -0.35 8.49 -44.21
CA THR A 538 1.08 8.41 -44.57
C THR A 538 1.95 8.32 -43.32
N ILE A 539 2.95 7.44 -43.33
CA ILE A 539 4.00 7.42 -42.30
C ILE A 539 5.40 7.38 -42.92
N SER A 540 6.40 7.81 -42.17
CA SER A 540 7.80 7.77 -42.59
C SER A 540 8.70 7.08 -41.58
N VAL A 541 9.52 6.14 -42.06
CA VAL A 541 10.47 5.36 -41.28
C VAL A 541 11.84 5.29 -41.98
N PRO A 542 12.95 5.20 -41.24
CA PRO A 542 14.28 5.03 -41.82
C PRO A 542 14.47 3.63 -42.41
N GLU A 543 13.95 2.60 -41.76
CA GLU A 543 13.97 1.22 -42.25
C GLU A 543 12.67 0.54 -41.85
N PHE A 544 12.08 -0.19 -42.80
CA PHE A 544 10.93 -1.05 -42.58
C PHE A 544 11.30 -2.51 -42.79
N THR A 545 11.01 -3.36 -41.82
CA THR A 545 11.09 -4.82 -41.97
C THR A 545 9.73 -5.44 -41.69
N ASN A 546 9.15 -6.14 -42.66
CA ASN A 546 8.04 -7.06 -42.43
C ASN A 546 8.59 -8.49 -42.37
N THR A 547 8.44 -9.17 -41.23
CA THR A 547 8.95 -10.54 -41.05
C THR A 547 7.98 -11.58 -41.64
N ALA A 548 8.40 -12.85 -41.67
CA ALA A 548 7.57 -13.95 -42.15
C ALA A 548 6.22 -14.10 -41.43
N GLU A 549 6.14 -13.64 -40.18
CA GLU A 549 4.93 -13.62 -39.37
C GLU A 549 4.10 -12.34 -39.57
N GLY A 550 4.70 -11.28 -40.11
CA GLY A 550 4.10 -9.96 -40.26
C GLY A 550 3.00 -9.94 -41.31
N ASN A 551 1.90 -9.26 -40.99
CA ASN A 551 0.84 -8.88 -41.90
C ASN A 551 0.71 -7.36 -41.92
N TRP A 552 0.80 -6.76 -43.10
CA TRP A 552 0.50 -5.34 -43.28
C TRP A 552 -0.83 -5.17 -44.01
N LEU A 553 -1.82 -4.58 -43.33
CA LEU A 553 -3.09 -4.22 -43.92
C LEU A 553 -2.99 -2.82 -44.55
N VAL A 554 -3.23 -2.76 -45.86
CA VAL A 554 -3.30 -1.51 -46.63
C VAL A 554 -4.75 -1.15 -46.90
N GLU A 555 -5.10 0.09 -46.64
CA GLU A 555 -6.44 0.61 -46.87
C GLU A 555 -6.50 1.47 -48.14
N ILE A 556 -7.52 1.25 -48.97
CA ILE A 556 -7.72 1.94 -50.25
C ILE A 556 -9.16 2.43 -50.35
N GLY A 557 -9.31 3.75 -50.32
CA GLY A 557 -10.57 4.50 -50.46
C GLY A 557 -10.60 5.45 -51.66
N GLY A 558 -9.54 5.50 -52.48
CA GLY A 558 -9.43 6.32 -53.69
C GLY A 558 -8.02 6.30 -54.27
N HIS A 559 -7.68 7.28 -55.11
CA HIS A 559 -6.45 7.31 -55.91
C HIS A 559 -5.36 8.28 -55.41
N VAL A 560 -5.62 9.04 -54.35
CA VAL A 560 -4.65 9.98 -53.77
C VAL A 560 -3.91 9.35 -52.60
N ALA A 561 -2.59 9.17 -52.74
CA ALA A 561 -1.75 8.60 -51.68
C ALA A 561 -1.82 9.42 -50.40
N GLY A 562 -1.87 8.74 -49.26
CA GLY A 562 -1.89 9.33 -47.93
C GLY A 562 -3.24 9.86 -47.47
N SER A 563 -4.10 10.33 -48.39
CA SER A 563 -5.43 10.86 -48.04
C SER A 563 -6.58 9.95 -48.46
N GLU A 564 -6.38 9.16 -49.52
CA GLU A 564 -7.37 8.21 -50.04
C GLU A 564 -6.85 6.77 -50.06
N TYR A 565 -5.55 6.52 -49.88
CA TYR A 565 -5.01 5.19 -49.57
C TYR A 565 -3.71 5.27 -48.78
N ASP A 566 -3.30 4.18 -48.14
CA ASP A 566 -2.11 4.19 -47.27
C ASP A 566 -0.79 4.31 -48.03
N LEU A 567 0.15 5.06 -47.45
CA LEU A 567 1.50 5.22 -47.97
C LEU A 567 2.55 5.07 -46.86
N LEU A 568 3.44 4.09 -47.02
CA LEU A 568 4.65 3.93 -46.23
C LEU A 568 5.85 4.51 -46.98
N LEU A 569 6.52 5.49 -46.38
CA LEU A 569 7.79 6.02 -46.85
C LEU A 569 8.93 5.40 -46.01
N ALA A 570 9.79 4.61 -46.63
CA ALA A 570 10.92 3.96 -45.98
C ALA A 570 12.26 4.46 -46.54
N GLY A 571 13.32 4.43 -45.74
CA GLY A 571 14.69 4.52 -46.27
C GLY A 571 15.04 3.21 -46.97
N ASP A 572 15.17 2.14 -46.21
CA ASP A 572 15.25 0.74 -46.69
C ASP A 572 13.97 -0.05 -46.37
N ALA A 573 13.66 -1.06 -47.20
CA ALA A 573 12.56 -1.98 -46.93
C ALA A 573 12.96 -3.45 -47.14
N ASN A 574 12.69 -4.30 -46.15
CA ASN A 574 12.85 -5.75 -46.21
C ASN A 574 11.50 -6.44 -46.00
N LEU A 575 11.05 -7.19 -47.01
CA LEU A 575 9.69 -7.70 -47.11
C LEU A 575 9.66 -9.24 -47.08
N ASP A 576 8.87 -9.77 -46.16
CA ASP A 576 8.42 -11.17 -46.08
C ASP A 576 6.95 -11.14 -45.60
N GLY A 577 6.38 -12.29 -45.24
CA GLY A 577 5.05 -12.38 -44.62
C GLY A 577 3.93 -12.02 -45.61
N LEU A 578 2.89 -11.37 -45.08
CA LEU A 578 1.66 -11.06 -45.81
C LEU A 578 1.45 -9.55 -45.98
N ILE A 579 0.76 -9.22 -47.05
CA ILE A 579 0.13 -7.92 -47.29
C ILE A 579 -1.35 -8.19 -47.57
N ASP A 580 -2.22 -7.45 -46.91
CA ASP A 580 -3.67 -7.50 -47.09
C ASP A 580 -4.21 -6.16 -47.58
N VAL A 581 -5.40 -6.18 -48.19
CA VAL A 581 -6.05 -4.96 -48.68
C VAL A 581 -7.46 -4.83 -48.11
N SER A 582 -7.77 -3.67 -47.55
CA SER A 582 -9.13 -3.27 -47.16
C SER A 582 -9.62 -2.16 -48.09
N LEU A 583 -10.81 -2.35 -48.67
CA LEU A 583 -11.49 -1.30 -49.42
C LEU A 583 -12.38 -0.50 -48.48
N ILE A 584 -12.15 0.80 -48.39
CA ILE A 584 -12.80 1.67 -47.41
C ILE A 584 -13.59 2.80 -48.08
N ASP A 585 -14.39 3.50 -47.27
CA ASP A 585 -15.06 4.74 -47.65
C ASP A 585 -14.25 5.91 -47.08
N ALA A 586 -13.51 6.62 -47.94
CA ALA A 586 -12.72 7.79 -47.56
C ALA A 586 -13.54 9.11 -47.53
N GLY A 587 -14.88 9.03 -47.59
CA GLY A 587 -15.79 10.17 -47.49
C GLY A 587 -16.73 10.36 -48.68
N ASP A 588 -16.49 9.67 -49.80
CA ASP A 588 -17.26 9.75 -51.04
C ASP A 588 -18.07 8.47 -51.34
N GLY A 589 -18.17 7.57 -50.37
CA GLY A 589 -18.75 6.24 -50.51
C GLY A 589 -17.66 5.16 -50.56
N LEU A 590 -18.07 3.90 -50.35
CA LEU A 590 -17.18 2.75 -50.48
C LEU A 590 -16.49 2.75 -51.84
N PHE A 591 -15.16 2.77 -51.84
CA PHE A 591 -14.37 2.76 -53.05
C PHE A 591 -14.39 1.38 -53.70
N LEU A 592 -14.64 1.35 -55.01
CA LEU A 592 -14.65 0.15 -55.83
C LEU A 592 -13.67 0.38 -57.00
N PRO A 593 -12.41 -0.05 -56.87
CA PRO A 593 -11.41 0.15 -57.92
C PRO A 593 -11.78 -0.60 -59.21
N GLU A 594 -11.28 -0.10 -60.34
CA GLU A 594 -11.40 -0.71 -61.66
C GLU A 594 -10.15 -1.53 -62.01
N ILE A 595 -10.33 -2.61 -62.80
CA ILE A 595 -9.20 -3.43 -63.24
C ILE A 595 -8.18 -2.55 -63.98
N GLY A 596 -6.92 -2.63 -63.55
CA GLY A 596 -5.82 -1.82 -64.05
C GLY A 596 -5.43 -0.67 -63.12
N ASP A 597 -6.28 -0.30 -62.15
CA ASP A 597 -5.94 0.66 -61.11
C ASP A 597 -4.73 0.19 -60.32
N ALA A 598 -3.84 1.13 -60.00
CA ALA A 598 -2.57 0.86 -59.35
C ALA A 598 -2.32 1.88 -58.23
N PHE A 599 -1.86 1.39 -57.08
CA PHE A 599 -1.66 2.17 -55.86
C PHE A 599 -0.26 1.90 -55.33
N THR A 600 0.62 2.91 -55.30
CA THR A 600 1.98 2.78 -54.77
C THR A 600 1.93 2.94 -53.26
N VAL A 601 1.96 1.81 -52.55
CA VAL A 601 1.72 1.76 -51.09
C VAL A 601 3.00 1.86 -50.28
N LEU A 602 4.15 1.52 -50.88
CA LEU A 602 5.46 1.66 -50.27
C LEU A 602 6.39 2.38 -51.24
N THR A 603 7.07 3.41 -50.75
CA THR A 603 8.22 4.03 -51.45
C THR A 603 9.46 3.91 -50.58
N SER A 604 10.54 3.38 -51.14
CA SER A 604 11.86 3.25 -50.49
C SER A 604 12.83 4.27 -51.11
N LEU A 605 13.63 4.95 -50.29
CA LEU A 605 14.68 5.86 -50.77
C LEU A 605 15.94 5.11 -51.24
N GLU A 606 16.15 3.92 -50.71
CA GLU A 606 17.32 3.06 -50.94
C GLU A 606 16.89 1.78 -51.65
N GLU A 607 16.87 0.60 -51.02
CA GLU A 607 16.45 -0.63 -51.70
C GLU A 607 15.19 -1.27 -51.11
N ILE A 608 14.54 -2.09 -51.94
CA ILE A 608 13.53 -3.06 -51.51
C ILE A 608 14.13 -4.45 -51.68
N LEU A 609 14.20 -5.18 -50.58
CA LEU A 609 14.64 -6.56 -50.51
C LEU A 609 13.46 -7.46 -50.14
N GLY A 610 13.43 -8.66 -50.75
CA GLY A 610 12.35 -9.62 -50.49
C GLY A 610 11.03 -9.27 -51.16
N GLU A 611 10.02 -10.09 -50.90
CA GLU A 611 8.68 -10.02 -51.48
C GLU A 611 7.68 -10.58 -50.45
N PHE A 612 6.46 -10.04 -50.41
CA PHE A 612 5.35 -10.67 -49.69
C PHE A 612 4.99 -12.02 -50.32
N GLN A 613 4.53 -12.96 -49.50
CA GLN A 613 4.38 -14.36 -49.91
C GLN A 613 3.28 -14.57 -50.97
N HIS A 614 2.21 -13.76 -50.93
CA HIS A 614 1.02 -13.90 -51.79
C HIS A 614 0.47 -12.55 -52.23
N ASP A 615 -0.18 -12.56 -53.39
CA ASP A 615 -1.02 -11.45 -53.84
C ASP A 615 -2.31 -11.38 -52.99
N PRO A 616 -2.71 -10.19 -52.48
CA PRO A 616 -3.90 -10.08 -51.66
C PRO A 616 -5.21 -10.23 -52.44
N VAL A 617 -6.27 -10.61 -51.72
CA VAL A 617 -7.64 -10.57 -52.21
C VAL A 617 -8.48 -9.79 -51.21
N SER A 618 -9.12 -8.71 -51.66
CA SER A 618 -10.04 -7.93 -50.83
C SER A 618 -11.49 -8.17 -51.23
N PHE A 619 -12.42 -7.85 -50.33
CA PHE A 619 -13.86 -8.12 -50.55
C PHE A 619 -14.67 -6.87 -50.29
N ALA A 620 -15.49 -6.47 -51.27
CA ALA A 620 -16.41 -5.36 -51.16
C ALA A 620 -17.66 -5.60 -52.02
N ASN A 621 -18.84 -5.26 -51.49
CA ASN A 621 -20.10 -5.33 -52.23
C ASN A 621 -20.40 -6.70 -52.90
N GLY A 622 -19.99 -7.82 -52.26
CA GLY A 622 -20.17 -9.17 -52.80
C GLY A 622 -19.24 -9.51 -53.99
N GLN A 623 -18.22 -8.70 -54.22
CA GLN A 623 -17.17 -8.94 -55.20
C GLN A 623 -15.85 -9.21 -54.46
N ALA A 624 -15.03 -10.08 -55.04
CA ALA A 624 -13.65 -10.29 -54.65
C ALA A 624 -12.75 -9.56 -55.66
N PHE A 625 -11.82 -8.77 -55.14
CA PHE A 625 -10.86 -7.94 -55.85
C PHE A 625 -9.50 -8.60 -55.73
N HIS A 626 -8.98 -9.11 -56.85
CA HIS A 626 -7.71 -9.83 -56.88
C HIS A 626 -6.60 -8.88 -57.28
N TRP A 627 -5.67 -8.68 -56.37
CA TRP A 627 -4.56 -7.76 -56.55
C TRP A 627 -3.36 -8.49 -57.14
N GLN A 628 -2.41 -7.72 -57.66
CA GLN A 628 -1.07 -8.15 -57.97
C GLN A 628 -0.10 -7.20 -57.28
N VAL A 629 0.86 -7.74 -56.55
CA VAL A 629 1.92 -6.94 -55.94
C VAL A 629 3.07 -6.81 -56.95
N LEU A 630 3.35 -5.58 -57.35
CA LEU A 630 4.43 -5.24 -58.26
C LEU A 630 5.59 -4.65 -57.47
N TYR A 631 6.77 -5.24 -57.65
CA TYR A 631 8.01 -4.82 -57.00
C TYR A 631 8.93 -4.11 -58.00
N ASP A 632 9.20 -2.84 -57.73
CA ASP A 632 10.28 -2.09 -58.34
C ASP A 632 11.40 -1.89 -57.29
N PRO A 633 12.65 -1.55 -57.69
CA PRO A 633 13.75 -1.39 -56.74
C PRO A 633 13.49 -0.37 -55.60
N HIS A 634 12.54 0.54 -55.79
CA HIS A 634 12.24 1.65 -54.88
C HIS A 634 10.74 1.79 -54.56
N SER A 635 9.87 0.89 -55.03
CA SER A 635 8.44 0.97 -54.72
C SER A 635 7.71 -0.37 -54.77
N VAL A 636 6.70 -0.52 -53.92
CA VAL A 636 5.70 -1.58 -53.99
C VAL A 636 4.39 -0.98 -54.46
N THR A 637 3.82 -1.56 -55.52
CA THR A 637 2.53 -1.12 -56.08
C THR A 637 1.53 -2.26 -56.09
N LEU A 638 0.34 -2.02 -55.55
CA LEU A 638 -0.82 -2.91 -55.67
C LEU A 638 -1.57 -2.57 -56.95
N GLN A 639 -1.65 -3.50 -57.89
CA GLN A 639 -2.45 -3.37 -59.10
C GLN A 639 -3.66 -4.30 -59.05
N LEU A 640 -4.86 -3.77 -59.28
CA LEU A 640 -6.05 -4.61 -59.40
C LEU A 640 -6.04 -5.33 -60.76
N VAL A 641 -6.00 -6.66 -60.76
CA VAL A 641 -5.89 -7.45 -62.01
C VAL A 641 -7.16 -8.21 -62.38
N ASP A 642 -8.02 -8.53 -61.40
CA ASP A 642 -9.29 -9.19 -61.65
C ASP A 642 -10.36 -8.80 -60.61
N ILE A 643 -11.62 -8.81 -61.04
CA ILE A 643 -12.78 -8.64 -60.16
C ILE A 643 -13.73 -9.79 -60.44
N THR A 644 -13.87 -10.68 -59.47
CA THR A 644 -14.82 -11.78 -59.55
C THR A 644 -16.03 -11.47 -58.70
N THR A 645 -17.23 -11.60 -59.24
CA THR A 645 -18.41 -11.67 -58.39
C THR A 645 -18.37 -12.99 -57.65
N GLU A 646 -18.33 -12.97 -56.32
CA GLU A 646 -18.69 -14.17 -55.58
C GLU A 646 -20.18 -14.39 -55.83
N VAL A 647 -20.51 -15.18 -56.86
CA VAL A 647 -21.80 -15.85 -56.88
C VAL A 647 -21.73 -16.71 -55.62
N PRO A 648 -22.59 -16.51 -54.60
CA PRO A 648 -22.65 -17.47 -53.52
C PRO A 648 -22.92 -18.77 -54.22
N GLU A 649 -21.94 -19.68 -54.27
CA GLU A 649 -22.27 -21.04 -54.63
C GLU A 649 -23.35 -21.38 -53.62
N PRO A 650 -24.62 -21.59 -54.05
CA PRO A 650 -25.69 -21.89 -53.11
C PRO A 650 -25.17 -23.08 -52.35
N SER A 651 -24.81 -22.85 -51.09
CA SER A 651 -23.92 -23.74 -50.36
C SER A 651 -24.40 -25.15 -50.65
N SER A 652 -23.50 -26.07 -50.97
CA SER A 652 -23.85 -27.47 -51.12
C SER A 652 -24.67 -27.97 -49.90
N ILE A 653 -24.64 -27.26 -48.77
CA ILE A 653 -25.54 -27.29 -47.61
C ILE A 653 -27.01 -26.88 -47.92
N ALA A 654 -27.30 -25.77 -48.61
CA ALA A 654 -28.65 -25.38 -49.02
C ALA A 654 -29.29 -26.38 -50.01
N PHE A 655 -28.50 -26.90 -50.97
CA PHE A 655 -28.96 -27.98 -51.85
C PHE A 655 -29.04 -29.34 -51.14
N ALA A 656 -28.19 -29.62 -50.14
CA ALA A 656 -28.32 -30.81 -49.29
C ALA A 656 -29.53 -30.73 -48.35
N LEU A 657 -29.86 -29.55 -47.81
CA LEU A 657 -31.06 -29.31 -46.99
C LEU A 657 -32.33 -29.43 -47.81
N LEU A 658 -32.38 -28.85 -49.01
CA LEU A 658 -33.50 -29.04 -49.95
C LEU A 658 -33.59 -30.50 -50.43
N GLY A 659 -32.46 -31.17 -50.63
CA GLY A 659 -32.38 -32.60 -50.92
C GLY A 659 -32.91 -33.48 -49.79
N LEU A 660 -32.58 -33.16 -48.53
CA LEU A 660 -33.04 -33.88 -47.33
C LEU A 660 -34.52 -33.65 -47.04
N VAL A 661 -35.03 -32.43 -47.25
CA VAL A 661 -36.47 -32.12 -47.17
C VAL A 661 -37.24 -32.83 -48.28
N GLY A 662 -36.70 -32.87 -49.50
CA GLY A 662 -37.25 -33.66 -50.61
C GLY A 662 -37.29 -35.17 -50.33
N LEU A 663 -36.22 -35.73 -49.74
CA LEU A 663 -36.15 -37.14 -49.32
C LEU A 663 -37.13 -37.48 -48.18
N ALA A 664 -37.32 -36.58 -47.22
CA ALA A 664 -38.30 -36.74 -46.14
C ALA A 664 -39.76 -36.70 -46.66
N LEU A 665 -40.05 -35.86 -47.64
CA LEU A 665 -41.38 -35.78 -48.28
C LEU A 665 -41.67 -36.99 -49.20
N VAL A 666 -40.66 -37.55 -49.87
CA VAL A 666 -40.80 -38.80 -50.67
C VAL A 666 -40.93 -40.05 -49.78
N ARG A 667 -40.33 -40.06 -48.58
CA ARG A 667 -40.44 -41.19 -47.63
C ARG A 667 -41.79 -41.21 -46.91
N SER A 668 -42.36 -40.04 -46.59
CA SER A 668 -43.68 -39.93 -45.94
C SER A 668 -44.86 -40.24 -46.86
N SER A 669 -44.74 -39.97 -48.17
CA SER A 669 -45.77 -40.33 -49.17
C SER A 669 -45.83 -41.84 -49.47
N ARG A 670 -44.71 -42.57 -49.38
CA ARG A 670 -44.68 -44.04 -49.54
C ARG A 670 -45.20 -44.81 -48.31
N LEU A 671 -45.13 -44.22 -47.11
CA LEU A 671 -45.68 -44.84 -45.88
C LEU A 671 -47.20 -44.63 -45.73
N ARG A 672 -47.78 -43.57 -46.34
CA ARG A 672 -49.24 -43.37 -46.37
C ARG A 672 -49.99 -44.28 -47.35
N GLN A 673 -49.32 -44.94 -48.30
CA GLN A 673 -49.95 -45.88 -49.24
C GLN A 673 -49.94 -47.37 -48.79
N ARG A 674 -49.35 -47.72 -47.63
CA ARG A 674 -49.28 -49.12 -47.14
C ARG A 674 -49.97 -49.42 -45.81
N GLY A 675 -50.62 -48.44 -45.16
CA GLY A 675 -51.22 -48.60 -43.82
C GLY A 675 -52.74 -48.73 -43.74
N GLY A 676 -53.46 -48.97 -44.84
CA GLY A 676 -54.93 -49.00 -44.89
C GLY A 676 -55.54 -50.40 -44.83
N ARG A 677 -55.29 -51.20 -43.78
CA ARG A 677 -56.13 -52.39 -43.47
C ARG A 677 -56.18 -52.68 -41.97
N ARG A 678 -57.30 -52.24 -41.37
CA ARG A 678 -58.03 -52.75 -40.20
C ARG A 678 -57.30 -53.70 -39.22
N ALA A 679 -57.27 -53.31 -37.95
CA ALA A 679 -57.69 -54.18 -36.85
C ALA A 679 -58.40 -53.35 -35.77
N VAL A 680 -59.64 -53.72 -35.50
CA VAL A 680 -60.49 -53.27 -34.40
C VAL A 680 -60.13 -54.12 -33.17
N LYS A 681 -59.97 -53.52 -31.98
CA LYS A 681 -60.68 -53.91 -30.72
C LYS A 681 -59.99 -53.41 -29.43
N PHE A 682 -60.85 -52.80 -28.60
CA PHE A 682 -61.10 -53.00 -27.15
C PHE A 682 -60.12 -52.59 -26.04
N ASP A 683 -60.79 -52.02 -25.02
CA ASP A 683 -60.49 -51.91 -23.58
C ASP A 683 -59.27 -51.07 -23.15
N GLY A 684 -59.30 -50.35 -22.03
CA GLY A 684 -60.28 -50.30 -20.96
C GLY A 684 -59.83 -49.27 -19.92
N LYS A 685 -60.80 -48.72 -19.18
CA LYS A 685 -60.64 -47.84 -18.02
C LYS A 685 -59.94 -48.54 -16.84
N GLN A 686 -59.15 -47.78 -16.09
CA GLN A 686 -59.04 -47.74 -14.60
C GLN A 686 -57.95 -46.67 -14.30
N GLN A 687 -58.17 -45.50 -13.67
CA GLN A 687 -58.72 -45.09 -12.36
C GLN A 687 -57.98 -45.55 -11.09
N ALA A 688 -57.72 -44.54 -10.25
CA ALA A 688 -57.25 -44.49 -8.86
C ALA A 688 -55.74 -44.73 -8.63
N SER A 689 -55.04 -43.98 -7.79
CA SER A 689 -55.42 -43.05 -6.70
C SER A 689 -54.37 -41.96 -6.52
#